data_AF-A0A3D3JLD5-F1
#
_entry.id   AF-A0A3D3JLD5-F1
#
_cell.length_a   1.000
_cell.length_b   1.000
_cell.length_c   1.000
_cell.angle_alpha   90.00
_cell.angle_beta   90.00
_cell.angle_gamma   90.00
#
_symmetry.space_group_name_H-M   'P 1'
#
loop_
_entity.id
_entity.type
_entity.pdbx_description
1 polymer ?
#
loop_
_entity_poly.entity_id
_entity_poly.type
_entity_poly.pdbx_seq_one_letter_code
_entity_poly.pdbx_strand_id
1 'polypeptide(L)'
;MKMLRKLQIGCISLLFAGGVAAFLQSQWLPDGSEPGLVWDSEGGFAGPEYFDNDKLVFRLITAGTFAIPDEDSNYAVINAFQTWEDVENAEIAFSRGTNVTVDTPVASANEDFTIGFTDGAGNTQWGGNLGGATGLATTSFFLTTPKQISDADIAFRTSANFSNDGSTDIDLEATALHEVGHALGLAHSPHAQSEMSYVGSWIGTCQCNTGGRTLTEDDKLAISLIYPVEGYLATVGTISGTITKTSDSSNVHMAQIGLFDSNDVLITTSLSDSGTYKIEGVPPGTYTLRAFPTLNSAENDNLHQSWESLSSLFLANGAPTDFITTASDDAAGVVVSANTTTSENLTVADGNSSMTCRFSTFKNGLTTLARTQGIRLKRGQAETVGLIGANMPSVGTLDELSILGGGLVISDFKDEASGAPNFTGETIVWDLSVDGAANFGSRALVLRNSAHPSERYLIFGYLQVYDEGSATAVAGTENPVDSGLGVGQSNVIMNQFTITAGAEEDSRVREWEITNVGTGSSGNVTAVTLNYDDDGNGQVDPGDTEIGTDTFAGPITFRSAYTIPAGATHNFLISYSFNGSESNDDNFLAQLSGLVVSGMDSSKTLAETGLPVNGGTMTIDAVSPTVDSVSADKTNGAYGPGEVIPIEVVFSEDVIVTGTPQITLETGGTDAVVDFTGASSGSTLTFDYTVGTGDVNTDLDYISTSALAFNSGTIRDSAGNTAVLTLAVPGAAGSLAAAKNLDIGLPVVDFTAAGQSTDETTVSVTVTATLDRTTSQSVSVPFSIAGGSTAADPDDYTVATGSPLTIAAGNTSATITINPDDDDLDEAAETVIVDMGTPVNASQGTIVTHTLTIDDDDATPTVTFTAPSQSAIESVGGLTITAQLSAVSGRNVSVPFTVNVAATATVTNDYTITASPINIAAGQSSQDITVTVVDDGDAESNETVIVDMGAPTNADQGATTTHTVTITDNDSVGFTVTESSGSTVVAENSGTDTFDVVLDVEPDSDVVLTVTSLAEAEATVDKATLTFTIGNWDTGQTVTVT
;
A
#
# COMPACT_ATOMS: atom_id res chain seq x y z
N MET A 1 -55.43 52.55 -13.30
CA MET A 1 -56.91 52.49 -13.36
C MET A 1 -57.28 51.36 -14.31
N LYS A 2 -58.15 50.44 -13.84
CA LYS A 2 -58.64 49.20 -14.49
C LYS A 2 -57.60 48.07 -14.60
N MET A 3 -57.93 46.80 -14.40
CA MET A 3 -58.96 46.06 -13.65
C MET A 3 -58.62 44.58 -13.94
N LEU A 4 -58.77 43.70 -12.95
CA LEU A 4 -58.62 42.25 -13.05
C LEU A 4 -59.18 41.65 -14.34
N ARG A 5 -58.48 40.64 -14.89
CA ARG A 5 -59.08 39.34 -15.23
C ARG A 5 -58.03 38.22 -15.15
N LYS A 6 -58.33 37.25 -14.28
CA LYS A 6 -57.73 35.91 -14.23
C LYS A 6 -57.70 35.28 -15.62
N LEU A 7 -56.56 34.72 -16.00
CA LEU A 7 -56.51 33.53 -16.83
C LEU A 7 -55.53 32.56 -16.17
N GLN A 8 -56.08 31.57 -15.47
CA GLN A 8 -55.37 30.33 -15.18
C GLN A 8 -55.04 29.71 -16.54
N ILE A 9 -53.77 29.63 -16.88
CA ILE A 9 -53.27 28.64 -17.82
C ILE A 9 -52.29 27.81 -16.99
N GLY A 10 -52.64 26.54 -16.81
CA GLY A 10 -51.93 25.60 -15.97
C GLY A 10 -50.53 25.32 -16.49
N CYS A 11 -49.68 24.93 -15.55
CA CYS A 11 -48.36 24.35 -15.74
C CYS A 11 -48.32 23.47 -17.00
N ILE A 12 -47.56 23.90 -17.99
CA ILE A 12 -47.12 23.04 -19.09
C ILE A 12 -45.68 22.67 -18.74
N SER A 13 -45.49 21.43 -18.30
CA SER A 13 -44.21 20.75 -18.21
C SER A 13 -43.60 20.72 -19.61
N LEU A 14 -42.37 21.24 -19.74
CA LEU A 14 -41.69 21.39 -21.02
C LEU A 14 -40.46 20.47 -21.04
N LEU A 15 -40.53 19.39 -21.83
CA LEU A 15 -39.37 18.62 -22.27
C LEU A 15 -38.66 19.41 -23.39
N PHE A 16 -37.35 19.66 -23.26
CA PHE A 16 -36.55 20.25 -24.34
C PHE A 16 -35.18 19.57 -24.49
N ALA A 17 -34.79 19.35 -25.75
CA ALA A 17 -33.55 18.73 -26.20
C ALA A 17 -32.81 19.66 -27.18
N GLY A 18 -31.47 19.64 -27.16
CA GLY A 18 -30.61 20.08 -28.26
C GLY A 18 -29.60 21.21 -27.98
N GLY A 19 -28.31 20.94 -28.22
CA GLY A 19 -27.28 21.92 -28.55
C GLY A 19 -26.38 22.37 -27.39
N VAL A 20 -25.07 22.41 -27.62
CA VAL A 20 -24.03 23.03 -26.78
C VAL A 20 -24.44 24.50 -26.59
N ALA A 21 -25.18 24.77 -25.52
CA ALA A 21 -25.98 25.97 -25.27
C ALA A 21 -26.89 26.44 -26.43
N ALA A 22 -27.88 25.63 -26.87
CA ALA A 22 -28.96 26.15 -27.75
C ALA A 22 -30.28 25.35 -27.77
N PHE A 23 -31.01 25.22 -26.65
CA PHE A 23 -32.49 25.11 -26.71
C PHE A 23 -33.19 25.71 -25.47
N LEU A 24 -32.82 26.94 -25.08
CA LEU A 24 -33.82 27.83 -24.50
C LEU A 24 -34.57 28.52 -25.65
N GLN A 25 -35.74 27.96 -25.99
CA GLN A 25 -36.78 28.56 -26.83
C GLN A 25 -36.36 29.02 -28.24
N SER A 26 -36.64 28.18 -29.23
CA SER A 26 -37.30 28.71 -30.42
C SER A 26 -38.47 27.82 -30.81
N GLN A 27 -39.66 28.13 -30.30
CA GLN A 27 -40.84 27.99 -31.14
C GLN A 27 -40.71 29.04 -32.24
N TRP A 28 -40.15 28.65 -33.38
CA TRP A 28 -40.21 29.45 -34.58
C TRP A 28 -41.66 29.37 -35.11
N LEU A 29 -42.50 30.33 -34.71
CA LEU A 29 -43.80 30.55 -35.36
C LEU A 29 -43.56 31.27 -36.70
N PRO A 30 -44.25 30.84 -37.78
CA PRO A 30 -44.05 31.38 -39.12
C PRO A 30 -44.78 32.71 -39.30
N ASP A 31 -44.41 33.78 -38.59
CA ASP A 31 -44.90 35.13 -38.95
C ASP A 31 -44.05 36.34 -38.51
N GLY A 32 -42.75 36.20 -38.19
CA GLY A 32 -41.87 37.37 -38.08
C GLY A 32 -42.32 38.46 -37.10
N SER A 33 -43.02 38.09 -36.01
CA SER A 33 -43.39 39.03 -34.94
C SER A 33 -42.90 38.55 -33.57
N GLU A 34 -41.83 39.20 -33.10
CA GLU A 34 -41.23 39.06 -31.77
C GLU A 34 -42.24 39.22 -30.63
N PRO A 35 -42.17 38.34 -29.62
CA PRO A 35 -41.88 38.81 -28.26
C PRO A 35 -40.70 38.03 -27.69
N GLY A 36 -39.54 38.67 -27.67
CA GLY A 36 -38.25 38.04 -27.41
C GLY A 36 -37.95 37.61 -25.97
N LEU A 37 -37.10 36.60 -25.88
CA LEU A 37 -35.91 36.64 -25.02
C LEU A 37 -34.75 37.07 -25.91
N VAL A 38 -34.26 38.29 -25.67
CA VAL A 38 -33.27 38.99 -26.48
C VAL A 38 -31.89 38.35 -26.29
N TRP A 39 -31.31 37.88 -27.39
CA TRP A 39 -29.86 37.85 -27.59
C TRP A 39 -29.40 39.30 -27.77
N ASP A 40 -28.65 39.85 -26.82
CA ASP A 40 -27.89 41.08 -27.05
C ASP A 40 -26.42 40.71 -27.23
N SER A 41 -25.93 40.86 -28.46
CA SER A 41 -24.53 40.79 -28.84
C SER A 41 -23.78 42.13 -28.66
N GLU A 42 -24.31 43.07 -27.86
CA GLU A 42 -23.71 44.37 -27.53
C GLU A 42 -23.81 44.70 -26.02
N GLY A 43 -23.46 43.77 -25.15
CA GLY A 43 -23.26 44.05 -23.73
C GLY A 43 -22.47 42.94 -23.09
N GLY A 44 -21.29 43.26 -22.53
CA GLY A 44 -20.48 42.28 -21.81
C GLY A 44 -21.33 41.55 -20.77
N PHE A 45 -21.27 40.22 -20.78
CA PHE A 45 -21.87 39.37 -19.76
C PHE A 45 -21.16 39.68 -18.44
N ALA A 46 -21.85 40.37 -17.53
CA ALA A 46 -21.44 40.55 -16.15
C ALA A 46 -22.31 39.61 -15.29
N GLY A 47 -21.70 38.94 -14.32
CA GLY A 47 -22.22 37.81 -13.52
C GLY A 47 -23.60 37.99 -12.85
N PRO A 48 -23.69 37.98 -11.51
CA PRO A 48 -24.43 37.05 -10.63
C PRO A 48 -25.97 37.07 -10.66
N GLU A 49 -26.61 37.64 -11.69
CA GLU A 49 -28.07 37.84 -11.75
C GLU A 49 -28.88 36.54 -11.95
N TYR A 50 -28.24 35.37 -12.10
CA TYR A 50 -28.93 34.08 -12.29
C TYR A 50 -29.25 33.30 -11.01
N PHE A 51 -28.59 33.65 -9.91
CA PHE A 51 -28.71 32.94 -8.64
C PHE A 51 -29.36 33.85 -7.60
N ASP A 52 -30.21 33.32 -6.73
CA ASP A 52 -30.72 34.10 -5.60
C ASP A 52 -29.62 34.19 -4.53
N ASN A 53 -29.18 35.40 -4.16
CA ASN A 53 -28.13 35.63 -3.14
C ASN A 53 -26.76 34.97 -3.43
N ASP A 54 -26.32 34.93 -4.69
CA ASP A 54 -25.02 34.38 -5.12
C ASP A 54 -24.84 32.86 -4.92
N LYS A 55 -25.81 32.13 -4.34
CA LYS A 55 -25.81 30.66 -4.18
C LYS A 55 -27.21 30.06 -4.24
N LEU A 56 -27.36 28.93 -4.93
CA LEU A 56 -28.63 28.18 -4.97
C LEU A 56 -28.76 27.25 -3.76
N VAL A 57 -29.93 27.18 -3.14
CA VAL A 57 -30.19 26.31 -1.99
C VAL A 57 -30.90 25.03 -2.44
N PHE A 58 -30.24 23.88 -2.26
CA PHE A 58 -30.88 22.57 -2.47
C PHE A 58 -31.15 21.82 -1.17
N ARG A 59 -32.23 21.04 -1.14
CA ARG A 59 -32.62 20.21 0.02
C ARG A 59 -32.98 18.80 -0.38
N LEU A 60 -32.60 17.85 0.46
CA LEU A 60 -32.92 16.44 0.30
C LEU A 60 -34.14 16.06 1.13
N ILE A 61 -35.05 15.28 0.56
CA ILE A 61 -36.13 14.61 1.31
C ILE A 61 -35.54 13.36 1.94
N THR A 62 -35.47 13.33 3.27
CA THR A 62 -34.81 12.24 4.02
C THR A 62 -35.75 11.42 4.89
N ALA A 63 -37.02 11.82 4.98
CA ALA A 63 -38.05 11.04 5.66
C ALA A 63 -39.42 11.23 5.00
N GLY A 64 -40.23 10.17 5.04
CA GLY A 64 -41.56 10.14 4.44
C GLY A 64 -41.64 9.28 3.18
N THR A 65 -42.71 9.47 2.42
CA THR A 65 -43.07 8.73 1.19
C THR A 65 -42.08 8.96 0.06
N PHE A 66 -41.53 10.18 -0.05
CA PHE A 66 -40.64 10.59 -1.15
C PHE A 66 -39.16 10.63 -0.72
N ALA A 67 -38.83 9.96 0.38
CA ALA A 67 -37.48 9.98 0.94
C ALA A 67 -36.46 9.32 0.01
N ILE A 68 -35.29 9.93 -0.08
CA ILE A 68 -34.08 9.26 -0.54
C ILE A 68 -33.81 8.08 0.43
N PRO A 69 -33.62 6.86 -0.10
CA PRO A 69 -33.81 5.63 0.68
C PRO A 69 -32.75 5.39 1.75
N ASP A 70 -31.53 5.89 1.53
CA ASP A 70 -30.37 5.67 2.38
C ASP A 70 -29.37 6.83 2.26
N GLU A 71 -28.35 6.79 3.11
CA GLU A 71 -27.31 7.81 3.17
C GLU A 71 -26.46 7.83 1.91
N ASP A 72 -26.02 6.66 1.41
CA ASP A 72 -25.19 6.55 0.20
C ASP A 72 -25.87 7.24 -0.99
N SER A 73 -27.19 7.07 -1.11
CA SER A 73 -28.01 7.72 -2.14
C SER A 73 -28.14 9.23 -1.95
N ASN A 74 -28.15 9.74 -0.71
CA ASN A 74 -28.11 11.19 -0.47
C ASN A 74 -26.79 11.79 -0.98
N TYR A 75 -25.68 11.09 -0.76
CA TYR A 75 -24.37 11.56 -1.18
C TYR A 75 -24.15 11.45 -2.68
N ALA A 76 -24.64 10.39 -3.33
CA ALA A 76 -24.68 10.30 -4.78
C ALA A 76 -25.34 11.55 -5.40
N VAL A 77 -26.45 12.03 -4.83
CA VAL A 77 -27.12 13.25 -5.27
C VAL A 77 -26.28 14.50 -4.96
N ILE A 78 -25.70 14.63 -3.76
CA ILE A 78 -24.84 15.78 -3.40
C ILE A 78 -23.63 15.89 -4.33
N ASN A 79 -22.98 14.77 -4.64
CA ASN A 79 -21.84 14.72 -5.53
C ASN A 79 -22.20 15.21 -6.94
N ALA A 80 -23.40 14.91 -7.44
CA ALA A 80 -23.86 15.44 -8.72
C ALA A 80 -23.87 16.97 -8.76
N PHE A 81 -24.38 17.64 -7.71
CA PHE A 81 -24.34 19.11 -7.59
C PHE A 81 -22.91 19.65 -7.56
N GLN A 82 -22.04 19.04 -6.73
CA GLN A 82 -20.63 19.46 -6.66
C GLN A 82 -19.92 19.33 -8.01
N THR A 83 -20.23 18.31 -8.81
CA THR A 83 -19.58 18.11 -10.13
C THR A 83 -19.81 19.30 -11.07
N TRP A 84 -20.98 19.94 -10.97
CA TRP A 84 -21.31 21.13 -11.76
C TRP A 84 -20.67 22.40 -11.18
N GLU A 85 -20.49 22.49 -9.86
CA GLU A 85 -19.78 23.58 -9.17
C GLU A 85 -18.26 23.55 -9.45
N ASP A 86 -17.69 22.37 -9.67
CA ASP A 86 -16.26 22.18 -9.96
C ASP A 86 -15.83 22.64 -11.37
N VAL A 87 -16.74 23.13 -12.21
CA VAL A 87 -16.40 23.58 -13.57
C VAL A 87 -15.71 24.95 -13.50
N GLU A 88 -14.38 24.95 -13.65
CA GLU A 88 -13.48 26.12 -13.51
C GLU A 88 -13.97 27.42 -14.20
N ASN A 89 -14.56 27.28 -15.38
CA ASN A 89 -14.98 28.42 -16.19
C ASN A 89 -16.45 28.81 -16.00
N ALA A 90 -17.14 28.17 -15.05
CA ALA A 90 -18.53 28.44 -14.73
C ALA A 90 -18.70 29.00 -13.30
N GLU A 91 -19.37 30.14 -13.15
CA GLU A 91 -19.73 30.74 -11.88
C GLU A 91 -21.00 30.08 -11.33
N ILE A 92 -20.89 28.84 -10.85
CA ILE A 92 -21.99 28.12 -10.20
C ILE A 92 -21.64 27.96 -8.72
N ALA A 93 -22.61 28.20 -7.85
CA ALA A 93 -22.42 27.96 -6.42
C ALA A 93 -23.70 27.40 -5.79
N PHE A 94 -23.54 26.33 -5.02
CA PHE A 94 -24.64 25.71 -4.28
C PHE A 94 -24.46 25.87 -2.77
N SER A 95 -25.56 25.73 -2.06
CA SER A 95 -25.58 25.61 -0.61
C SER A 95 -26.62 24.58 -0.19
N ARG A 96 -26.27 23.77 0.80
CA ARG A 96 -27.17 22.75 1.32
C ARG A 96 -28.10 23.37 2.35
N GLY A 97 -29.41 23.31 2.09
CA GLY A 97 -30.43 23.65 3.06
C GLY A 97 -30.73 22.49 4.03
N THR A 98 -31.51 22.77 5.07
CA THR A 98 -31.97 21.74 6.02
C THR A 98 -32.78 20.66 5.31
N ASN A 99 -32.47 19.39 5.58
CA ASN A 99 -33.22 18.26 5.02
C ASN A 99 -34.73 18.38 5.29
N VAL A 100 -35.54 17.96 4.32
CA VAL A 100 -37.00 17.90 4.44
C VAL A 100 -37.37 16.56 5.08
N THR A 101 -38.12 16.61 6.19
CA THR A 101 -38.45 15.43 7.01
C THR A 101 -39.95 15.11 7.06
N VAL A 102 -40.77 15.76 6.23
CA VAL A 102 -42.23 15.58 6.18
C VAL A 102 -42.72 15.60 4.74
N ASP A 103 -43.74 14.78 4.45
CA ASP A 103 -44.36 14.62 3.11
C ASP A 103 -45.19 15.83 2.64
N THR A 104 -45.20 16.93 3.39
CA THR A 104 -45.86 18.16 2.96
C THR A 104 -44.92 18.93 2.05
N PRO A 105 -45.30 19.21 0.79
CA PRO A 105 -44.54 20.10 -0.08
C PRO A 105 -44.27 21.40 0.68
N VAL A 106 -43.01 21.81 0.75
CA VAL A 106 -42.62 23.06 1.41
C VAL A 106 -42.99 24.20 0.47
N ALA A 107 -44.28 24.47 0.31
CA ALA A 107 -44.77 25.38 -0.73
C ALA A 107 -44.64 26.87 -0.37
N SER A 108 -43.64 27.32 0.41
CA SER A 108 -43.71 28.70 0.91
C SER A 108 -42.44 29.42 1.37
N ALA A 109 -41.22 29.06 0.97
CA ALA A 109 -40.06 29.85 1.40
C ALA A 109 -38.91 29.93 0.38
N ASN A 110 -39.11 30.57 -0.77
CA ASN A 110 -37.99 31.07 -1.60
C ASN A 110 -36.90 29.99 -1.85
N GLU A 111 -37.34 28.76 -2.14
CA GLU A 111 -36.52 27.55 -2.20
C GLU A 111 -36.17 27.25 -3.66
N ASP A 112 -34.89 26.96 -3.94
CA ASP A 112 -34.41 26.76 -5.31
C ASP A 112 -34.54 25.29 -5.77
N PHE A 113 -34.22 24.28 -4.94
CA PHE A 113 -34.31 22.84 -5.32
C PHE A 113 -34.81 21.92 -4.18
N THR A 114 -35.75 21.01 -4.46
CA THR A 114 -36.11 19.87 -3.60
C THR A 114 -35.91 18.53 -4.31
N ILE A 115 -35.12 17.64 -3.69
CA ILE A 115 -34.73 16.36 -4.30
C ILE A 115 -35.23 15.17 -3.49
N GLY A 116 -35.87 14.21 -4.16
CA GLY A 116 -36.41 13.01 -3.52
C GLY A 116 -36.68 11.86 -4.49
N PHE A 117 -37.36 10.84 -4.00
CA PHE A 117 -37.82 9.70 -4.80
C PHE A 117 -39.33 9.80 -5.03
N THR A 118 -39.85 9.06 -6.00
CA THR A 118 -41.29 8.94 -6.22
C THR A 118 -41.98 8.12 -5.13
N ASP A 119 -43.31 8.14 -5.08
CA ASP A 119 -44.05 7.12 -4.33
C ASP A 119 -44.03 5.74 -5.03
N GLY A 120 -44.61 4.71 -4.40
CA GLY A 120 -44.70 3.37 -4.98
C GLY A 120 -45.54 3.26 -6.28
N ALA A 121 -46.26 4.33 -6.66
CA ALA A 121 -46.99 4.43 -7.92
C ALA A 121 -46.24 5.27 -8.98
N GLY A 122 -45.07 5.81 -8.66
CA GLY A 122 -44.23 6.62 -9.54
C GLY A 122 -44.58 8.11 -9.55
N ASN A 123 -45.34 8.60 -8.56
CA ASN A 123 -45.71 10.01 -8.45
C ASN A 123 -44.61 10.83 -7.76
N THR A 124 -44.43 12.09 -8.15
CA THR A 124 -43.42 13.02 -7.58
C THR A 124 -43.96 13.84 -6.40
N GLN A 125 -43.06 14.44 -5.63
CA GLN A 125 -43.36 15.30 -4.48
C GLN A 125 -44.09 16.61 -4.86
N TRP A 126 -43.97 17.06 -6.12
CA TRP A 126 -44.64 18.27 -6.64
C TRP A 126 -45.88 17.95 -7.50
N GLY A 127 -46.20 16.67 -7.69
CA GLY A 127 -47.32 16.20 -8.50
C GLY A 127 -46.96 15.94 -9.97
N GLY A 128 -47.40 14.79 -10.49
CA GLY A 128 -46.97 14.24 -11.77
C GLY A 128 -46.53 12.79 -11.59
N ASN A 129 -46.30 12.06 -12.68
CA ASN A 129 -45.82 10.67 -12.65
C ASN A 129 -44.67 10.51 -13.63
N LEU A 130 -43.58 9.85 -13.21
CA LEU A 130 -42.37 9.68 -14.05
C LEU A 130 -42.62 8.84 -15.31
N GLY A 131 -43.76 8.14 -15.42
CA GLY A 131 -44.22 7.55 -16.68
C GLY A 131 -43.28 6.49 -17.28
N GLY A 132 -42.31 6.01 -16.51
CA GLY A 132 -41.26 5.11 -16.98
C GLY A 132 -39.83 5.63 -16.77
N ALA A 133 -39.60 6.95 -16.77
CA ALA A 133 -38.27 7.56 -16.63
C ALA A 133 -37.56 7.18 -15.31
N THR A 134 -36.23 7.21 -15.30
CA THR A 134 -35.39 6.92 -14.12
C THR A 134 -35.25 8.12 -13.21
N GLY A 135 -35.04 9.31 -13.77
CA GLY A 135 -35.07 10.61 -13.12
C GLY A 135 -36.01 11.58 -13.83
N LEU A 136 -36.33 12.67 -13.16
CA LEU A 136 -36.98 13.84 -13.75
C LEU A 136 -36.62 15.09 -12.96
N ALA A 137 -35.99 16.05 -13.62
CA ALA A 137 -35.88 17.43 -13.15
C ALA A 137 -37.03 18.31 -13.66
N THR A 138 -37.37 19.31 -12.86
CA THR A 138 -38.18 20.46 -13.25
C THR A 138 -37.34 21.71 -13.18
N THR A 139 -37.66 22.71 -13.99
CA THR A 139 -37.06 24.05 -13.88
C THR A 139 -38.09 25.12 -14.17
N SER A 140 -38.00 26.20 -13.42
CA SER A 140 -38.76 27.42 -13.65
C SER A 140 -37.90 28.65 -13.36
N PHE A 141 -38.17 29.74 -14.10
CA PHE A 141 -37.44 31.00 -13.99
C PHE A 141 -38.40 32.15 -13.66
N PHE A 142 -37.95 33.13 -12.88
CA PHE A 142 -38.73 34.35 -12.65
C PHE A 142 -38.85 35.17 -13.95
N LEU A 143 -40.09 35.47 -14.36
CA LEU A 143 -40.37 36.28 -15.56
C LEU A 143 -40.17 37.80 -15.33
N THR A 144 -40.07 38.24 -14.07
CA THR A 144 -40.09 39.67 -13.69
C THR A 144 -38.75 40.22 -13.20
N THR A 145 -37.83 39.33 -12.82
CA THR A 145 -36.42 39.63 -12.56
C THR A 145 -35.67 38.80 -13.59
N PRO A 146 -34.86 39.38 -14.49
CA PRO A 146 -34.16 38.57 -15.47
C PRO A 146 -33.37 37.49 -14.73
N LYS A 147 -33.52 36.24 -15.18
CA LYS A 147 -32.49 35.20 -15.09
C LYS A 147 -32.37 34.38 -13.79
N GLN A 148 -33.15 34.61 -12.74
CA GLN A 148 -33.11 33.78 -11.52
C GLN A 148 -33.89 32.46 -11.62
N ILE A 149 -33.27 31.34 -11.22
CA ILE A 149 -33.95 30.05 -10.99
C ILE A 149 -34.94 30.20 -9.83
N SER A 150 -36.19 29.79 -10.02
CA SER A 150 -37.27 30.01 -9.04
C SER A 150 -37.83 28.76 -8.36
N ASP A 151 -37.65 27.60 -8.99
CA ASP A 151 -38.05 26.27 -8.50
C ASP A 151 -37.48 25.23 -9.48
N ALA A 152 -36.61 24.35 -9.00
CA ALA A 152 -35.93 23.31 -9.74
C ALA A 152 -35.89 21.99 -8.96
N ASP A 153 -37.04 21.33 -8.81
CA ASP A 153 -37.13 20.05 -8.12
C ASP A 153 -36.66 18.85 -8.95
N ILE A 154 -36.10 17.83 -8.30
CA ILE A 154 -35.64 16.58 -8.91
C ILE A 154 -36.29 15.36 -8.22
N ALA A 155 -36.72 14.37 -9.00
CA ALA A 155 -37.30 13.13 -8.50
C ALA A 155 -36.70 11.91 -9.18
N PHE A 156 -36.39 10.88 -8.39
CA PHE A 156 -35.91 9.58 -8.87
C PHE A 156 -36.97 8.50 -8.72
N ARG A 157 -37.03 7.59 -9.68
CA ARG A 157 -38.05 6.52 -9.70
C ARG A 157 -37.74 5.42 -8.71
N THR A 158 -38.60 5.22 -7.72
CA THR A 158 -38.46 4.24 -6.63
C THR A 158 -38.51 2.78 -7.08
N SER A 159 -39.06 2.52 -8.27
CA SER A 159 -39.06 1.18 -8.88
C SER A 159 -37.86 0.90 -9.79
N ALA A 160 -36.94 1.86 -9.95
CA ALA A 160 -35.67 1.63 -10.64
C ALA A 160 -34.66 0.97 -9.68
N ASN A 161 -33.85 0.04 -10.21
CA ASN A 161 -32.81 -0.64 -9.46
C ASN A 161 -31.53 0.21 -9.45
N PHE A 162 -31.52 1.29 -8.67
CA PHE A 162 -30.34 2.14 -8.52
C PHE A 162 -29.20 1.45 -7.76
N SER A 163 -27.97 1.75 -8.12
CA SER A 163 -26.75 1.47 -7.37
C SER A 163 -25.86 2.71 -7.29
N ASN A 164 -25.02 2.73 -6.26
CA ASN A 164 -24.00 3.77 -6.04
C ASN A 164 -22.57 3.22 -6.26
N ASP A 165 -22.44 1.93 -6.56
CA ASP A 165 -21.17 1.20 -6.74
C ASP A 165 -21.09 0.51 -8.12
N GLY A 166 -22.08 0.74 -9.00
CA GLY A 166 -22.18 0.09 -10.30
C GLY A 166 -22.55 -1.39 -10.25
N SER A 167 -23.04 -1.89 -9.10
CA SER A 167 -23.51 -3.27 -8.92
C SER A 167 -24.82 -3.58 -9.66
N THR A 168 -25.58 -2.55 -10.03
CA THR A 168 -26.79 -2.67 -10.84
C THR A 168 -26.67 -1.94 -12.17
N ASP A 169 -27.72 -2.07 -12.97
CA ASP A 169 -27.82 -1.47 -14.29
C ASP A 169 -28.00 0.04 -14.23
N ILE A 170 -28.30 0.69 -13.10
CA ILE A 170 -28.58 2.14 -13.07
C ILE A 170 -27.73 2.81 -11.98
N ASP A 171 -26.80 3.68 -12.39
CA ASP A 171 -26.02 4.50 -11.46
C ASP A 171 -26.82 5.74 -11.02
N LEU A 172 -27.04 5.90 -9.71
CA LEU A 172 -27.82 7.01 -9.18
C LEU A 172 -27.10 8.35 -9.31
N GLU A 173 -25.79 8.40 -9.09
CA GLU A 173 -25.02 9.64 -9.18
C GLU A 173 -24.97 10.16 -10.63
N ALA A 174 -24.73 9.29 -11.61
CA ALA A 174 -24.82 9.66 -13.03
C ALA A 174 -26.22 10.18 -13.36
N THR A 175 -27.26 9.47 -12.92
CA THR A 175 -28.65 9.92 -13.12
C THR A 175 -28.89 11.29 -12.46
N ALA A 176 -28.40 11.50 -11.25
CA ALA A 176 -28.49 12.79 -10.58
C ALA A 176 -27.69 13.87 -11.31
N LEU A 177 -26.50 13.57 -11.84
CA LEU A 177 -25.65 14.50 -12.58
C LEU A 177 -26.37 15.01 -13.84
N HIS A 178 -27.00 14.10 -14.57
CA HIS A 178 -27.85 14.40 -15.72
C HIS A 178 -29.05 15.29 -15.35
N GLU A 179 -29.80 14.91 -14.31
CA GLU A 179 -30.98 15.67 -13.89
C GLU A 179 -30.60 17.05 -13.31
N VAL A 180 -29.46 17.19 -12.63
CA VAL A 180 -28.93 18.49 -12.20
C VAL A 180 -28.57 19.35 -13.41
N GLY A 181 -28.02 18.77 -14.47
CA GLY A 181 -27.79 19.48 -15.74
C GLY A 181 -29.09 20.05 -16.31
N HIS A 182 -30.17 19.25 -16.34
CA HIS A 182 -31.50 19.75 -16.68
C HIS A 182 -32.00 20.84 -15.73
N ALA A 183 -31.74 20.68 -14.43
CA ALA A 183 -32.10 21.64 -13.39
C ALA A 183 -31.37 22.99 -13.55
N LEU A 184 -30.16 22.96 -14.12
CA LEU A 184 -29.35 24.13 -14.52
C LEU A 184 -29.71 24.68 -15.91
N GLY A 185 -30.69 24.10 -16.59
CA GLY A 185 -31.15 24.57 -17.90
C GLY A 185 -30.39 24.01 -19.10
N LEU A 186 -29.56 22.97 -18.92
CA LEU A 186 -28.95 22.25 -20.03
C LEU A 186 -29.96 21.33 -20.72
N ALA A 187 -29.88 21.30 -22.04
CA ALA A 187 -30.60 20.35 -22.88
C ALA A 187 -29.71 19.16 -23.22
N HIS A 188 -30.28 18.13 -23.83
CA HIS A 188 -29.47 16.98 -24.22
C HIS A 188 -28.44 17.29 -25.32
N SER A 189 -27.26 16.68 -25.18
CA SER A 189 -26.14 16.75 -26.12
C SER A 189 -26.18 15.62 -27.17
N PRO A 190 -25.78 15.89 -28.41
CA PRO A 190 -25.48 14.86 -29.41
C PRO A 190 -24.18 14.10 -29.12
N HIS A 191 -23.32 14.60 -28.24
CA HIS A 191 -22.05 13.97 -27.90
C HIS A 191 -22.33 12.66 -27.15
N ALA A 192 -22.03 11.51 -27.75
CA ALA A 192 -22.54 10.25 -27.22
C ALA A 192 -21.98 9.84 -25.85
N GLN A 193 -20.89 10.50 -25.41
CA GLN A 193 -20.29 10.28 -24.09
C GLN A 193 -20.56 11.44 -23.12
N SER A 194 -21.29 12.48 -23.55
CA SER A 194 -21.70 13.59 -22.68
C SER A 194 -22.67 13.06 -21.64
N GLU A 195 -22.62 13.63 -20.45
CA GLU A 195 -23.58 13.24 -19.41
C GLU A 195 -24.99 13.63 -19.83
N MET A 196 -25.13 14.75 -20.53
CA MET A 196 -26.39 15.19 -21.12
C MET A 196 -26.75 14.44 -22.42
N SER A 197 -26.14 13.31 -22.77
CA SER A 197 -26.40 12.62 -24.05
C SER A 197 -27.86 12.16 -24.24
N TYR A 198 -28.45 12.39 -25.44
CA TYR A 198 -29.74 11.79 -25.83
C TYR A 198 -29.60 10.49 -26.65
N VAL A 199 -28.39 10.13 -27.09
CA VAL A 199 -28.12 8.93 -27.90
C VAL A 199 -27.92 7.71 -27.00
N GLY A 200 -28.99 7.30 -26.30
CA GLY A 200 -29.01 6.13 -25.42
C GLY A 200 -30.40 5.83 -24.83
N SER A 201 -30.68 4.57 -24.50
CA SER A 201 -31.90 4.20 -23.75
C SER A 201 -31.55 4.07 -22.27
N TRP A 202 -32.36 4.69 -21.40
CA TRP A 202 -32.29 4.65 -19.93
C TRP A 202 -31.01 5.29 -19.36
N ILE A 203 -31.14 6.56 -18.97
CA ILE A 203 -30.14 7.34 -18.23
C ILE A 203 -29.69 6.52 -17.01
N GLY A 204 -28.38 6.43 -16.80
CA GLY A 204 -27.75 5.56 -15.78
C GLY A 204 -27.48 4.12 -16.22
N THR A 205 -27.98 3.66 -17.38
CA THR A 205 -27.76 2.28 -17.87
C THR A 205 -26.50 2.05 -18.70
N CYS A 206 -25.36 2.12 -18.03
CA CYS A 206 -24.21 1.33 -18.45
C CYS A 206 -23.92 0.30 -17.35
N GLN A 207 -24.37 -0.94 -17.57
CA GLN A 207 -24.01 -2.06 -16.71
C GLN A 207 -22.48 -2.10 -16.57
N CYS A 208 -22.02 -1.84 -15.34
CA CYS A 208 -20.64 -1.99 -14.86
C CYS A 208 -19.65 -0.86 -15.17
N ASN A 209 -20.02 0.42 -15.12
CA ASN A 209 -19.00 1.46 -15.00
C ASN A 209 -19.47 2.60 -14.10
N THR A 210 -18.65 3.01 -13.14
CA THR A 210 -18.67 4.33 -12.46
C THR A 210 -18.38 5.50 -13.44
N GLY A 211 -18.64 5.22 -14.73
CA GLY A 211 -18.36 5.86 -16.00
C GLY A 211 -18.91 7.27 -16.15
N GLY A 212 -20.21 7.38 -15.91
CA GLY A 212 -21.00 8.58 -16.20
C GLY A 212 -21.00 9.57 -15.05
N ARG A 213 -19.90 9.71 -14.31
CA ARG A 213 -19.84 10.65 -13.18
C ARG A 213 -18.85 11.80 -13.45
N THR A 214 -18.48 11.98 -14.71
CA THR A 214 -17.75 13.14 -15.24
C THR A 214 -18.56 13.86 -16.28
N LEU A 215 -18.38 15.17 -16.29
CA LEU A 215 -18.72 16.03 -17.41
C LEU A 215 -17.66 15.88 -18.51
N THR A 216 -18.13 15.68 -19.75
CA THR A 216 -17.25 15.80 -20.92
C THR A 216 -16.91 17.25 -21.19
N GLU A 217 -15.91 17.50 -22.04
CA GLU A 217 -15.61 18.86 -22.51
C GLU A 217 -16.84 19.52 -23.17
N ASP A 218 -17.72 18.74 -23.80
CA ASP A 218 -18.99 19.21 -24.34
C ASP A 218 -19.91 19.80 -23.24
N ASP A 219 -20.05 19.08 -22.12
CA ASP A 219 -20.86 19.50 -20.97
C ASP A 219 -20.26 20.74 -20.27
N LYS A 220 -18.93 20.75 -20.07
CA LYS A 220 -18.18 21.85 -19.44
C LYS A 220 -18.26 23.13 -20.28
N LEU A 221 -18.09 23.01 -21.61
CA LEU A 221 -18.23 24.14 -22.52
C LEU A 221 -19.65 24.71 -22.49
N ALA A 222 -20.66 23.84 -22.53
CA ALA A 222 -22.06 24.26 -22.50
C ALA A 222 -22.40 25.04 -21.22
N ILE A 223 -22.00 24.55 -20.05
CA ILE A 223 -22.32 25.21 -18.79
C ILE A 223 -21.50 26.50 -18.58
N SER A 224 -20.25 26.53 -19.03
CA SER A 224 -19.39 27.73 -18.98
C SER A 224 -19.86 28.84 -19.93
N LEU A 225 -20.70 28.52 -20.91
CA LEU A 225 -21.38 29.51 -21.76
C LEU A 225 -22.64 30.08 -21.10
N ILE A 226 -23.35 29.26 -20.31
CA ILE A 226 -24.57 29.68 -19.61
C ILE A 226 -24.22 30.52 -18.38
N TYR A 227 -23.20 30.12 -17.63
CA TYR A 227 -22.78 30.75 -16.38
C TYR A 227 -21.28 31.12 -16.40
N PRO A 228 -20.77 31.95 -17.32
CA PRO A 228 -19.34 32.20 -17.45
C PRO A 228 -18.75 32.94 -16.23
N VAL A 229 -17.57 32.51 -15.77
CA VAL A 229 -16.75 33.36 -14.86
C VAL A 229 -16.37 34.67 -15.54
N GLU A 230 -16.17 35.74 -14.76
CA GLU A 230 -15.91 37.09 -15.28
C GLU A 230 -14.74 37.09 -16.29
N GLY A 231 -15.02 37.49 -17.53
CA GLY A 231 -14.02 37.58 -18.60
C GLY A 231 -13.83 36.31 -19.44
N TYR A 232 -14.37 35.15 -19.06
CA TYR A 232 -14.20 33.89 -19.78
C TYR A 232 -14.62 33.97 -21.25
N LEU A 233 -15.80 34.54 -21.53
CA LEU A 233 -16.32 34.65 -22.91
C LEU A 233 -15.41 35.44 -23.85
N ALA A 234 -14.56 36.34 -23.33
CA ALA A 234 -13.60 37.08 -24.14
C ALA A 234 -12.38 36.23 -24.54
N THR A 235 -12.19 35.06 -23.93
CA THR A 235 -11.06 34.14 -24.17
C THR A 235 -11.37 33.08 -25.21
N VAL A 236 -12.64 32.81 -25.49
CA VAL A 236 -13.12 31.73 -26.38
C VAL A 236 -13.71 32.28 -27.68
N GLY A 237 -13.85 31.42 -28.70
CA GLY A 237 -14.40 31.75 -30.01
C GLY A 237 -15.56 30.86 -30.43
N THR A 238 -16.12 31.14 -31.61
CA THR A 238 -17.26 30.42 -32.20
C THR A 238 -16.87 29.87 -33.57
N ILE A 239 -17.32 28.66 -33.88
CA ILE A 239 -17.28 28.09 -35.23
C ILE A 239 -18.71 28.01 -35.76
N SER A 240 -18.93 28.38 -37.00
CA SER A 240 -20.25 28.24 -37.63
C SER A 240 -20.14 27.94 -39.12
N GLY A 241 -21.16 27.31 -39.70
CA GLY A 241 -21.22 27.17 -41.14
C GLY A 241 -22.31 26.23 -41.59
N THR A 242 -22.18 25.74 -42.83
CA THR A 242 -23.19 24.90 -43.47
C THR A 242 -22.65 23.52 -43.82
N ILE A 243 -23.55 22.53 -43.83
CA ILE A 243 -23.30 21.20 -44.34
C ILE A 243 -24.22 20.88 -45.52
N THR A 244 -23.63 20.53 -46.66
CA THR A 244 -24.37 20.27 -47.91
C THR A 244 -23.93 18.97 -48.59
N LYS A 245 -24.76 18.45 -49.49
CA LYS A 245 -24.43 17.26 -50.29
C LYS A 245 -23.49 17.58 -51.44
N THR A 246 -22.53 16.71 -51.72
CA THR A 246 -21.61 16.87 -52.85
C THR A 246 -22.30 16.73 -54.22
N SER A 247 -23.39 15.95 -54.35
CA SER A 247 -24.04 15.77 -55.66
C SER A 247 -24.93 16.94 -56.08
N ASP A 248 -25.62 17.59 -55.15
CA ASP A 248 -26.65 18.60 -55.47
C ASP A 248 -26.62 19.86 -54.59
N SER A 249 -25.68 19.95 -53.63
CA SER A 249 -25.55 21.05 -52.67
C SER A 249 -26.79 21.30 -51.81
N SER A 250 -27.70 20.34 -51.71
CA SER A 250 -28.83 20.42 -50.78
C SER A 250 -28.35 20.35 -49.33
N ASN A 251 -29.10 21.00 -48.45
CA ASN A 251 -28.77 21.06 -47.03
C ASN A 251 -28.93 19.69 -46.37
N VAL A 252 -27.97 19.32 -45.51
CA VAL A 252 -28.06 18.09 -44.72
C VAL A 252 -28.60 18.43 -43.35
N HIS A 253 -29.81 17.96 -43.05
CA HIS A 253 -30.48 18.19 -41.77
C HIS A 253 -30.05 17.15 -40.74
N MET A 254 -29.88 17.58 -39.49
CA MET A 254 -29.51 16.77 -38.33
C MET A 254 -28.15 16.09 -38.39
N ALA A 255 -27.28 16.41 -39.36
CA ALA A 255 -25.92 15.88 -39.34
C ALA A 255 -25.23 16.27 -38.04
N GLN A 256 -24.48 15.36 -37.44
CA GLN A 256 -23.66 15.64 -36.29
C GLN A 256 -22.30 16.17 -36.76
N ILE A 257 -21.81 17.26 -36.19
CA ILE A 257 -20.53 17.87 -36.49
C ILE A 257 -19.66 17.71 -35.25
N GLY A 258 -18.60 16.92 -35.33
CA GLY A 258 -17.61 16.81 -34.26
C GLY A 258 -16.45 17.77 -34.47
N LEU A 259 -16.02 18.43 -33.41
CA LEU A 259 -14.81 19.23 -33.36
C LEU A 259 -13.69 18.45 -32.67
N PHE A 260 -12.58 18.25 -33.37
CA PHE A 260 -11.46 17.46 -32.89
C PHE A 260 -10.21 18.33 -32.70
N ASP A 261 -9.42 18.05 -31.67
CA ASP A 261 -8.13 18.72 -31.46
C ASP A 261 -7.03 18.18 -32.40
N SER A 262 -5.78 18.63 -32.21
CA SER A 262 -4.63 18.18 -33.01
C SER A 262 -4.25 16.71 -32.81
N ASN A 263 -4.76 16.07 -31.76
CA ASN A 263 -4.57 14.65 -31.44
C ASN A 263 -5.79 13.80 -31.83
N ASP A 264 -6.70 14.35 -32.64
CA ASP A 264 -7.99 13.77 -33.00
C ASP A 264 -8.88 13.44 -31.78
N VAL A 265 -8.71 14.14 -30.64
CA VAL A 265 -9.62 14.10 -29.47
C VAL A 265 -10.89 14.85 -29.81
N LEU A 266 -12.06 14.23 -29.62
CA LEU A 266 -13.33 14.94 -29.73
C LEU A 266 -13.50 15.88 -28.55
N ILE A 267 -13.65 17.17 -28.83
CA ILE A 267 -13.90 18.23 -27.85
C ILE A 267 -15.41 18.41 -27.62
N THR A 268 -16.18 18.50 -28.70
CA THR A 268 -17.62 18.81 -28.63
C THR A 268 -18.30 18.41 -29.94
N THR A 269 -19.62 18.20 -29.90
CA THR A 269 -20.41 17.97 -31.11
C THR A 269 -21.59 18.91 -31.22
N SER A 270 -21.90 19.36 -32.43
CA SER A 270 -23.14 20.07 -32.77
C SER A 270 -24.01 19.21 -33.67
N LEU A 271 -25.30 19.52 -33.75
CA LEU A 271 -26.15 19.05 -34.85
C LEU A 271 -26.35 20.18 -35.86
N SER A 272 -26.58 19.83 -37.12
CA SER A 272 -27.05 20.79 -38.10
C SER A 272 -28.56 20.95 -38.02
N ASP A 273 -29.03 22.19 -37.85
CA ASP A 273 -30.42 22.54 -38.13
C ASP A 273 -30.51 23.04 -39.57
N SER A 274 -31.33 22.36 -40.35
CA SER A 274 -31.64 22.76 -41.72
C SER A 274 -30.40 22.97 -42.60
N GLY A 275 -29.29 22.27 -42.32
CA GLY A 275 -28.00 22.41 -43.01
C GLY A 275 -27.02 23.42 -42.39
N THR A 276 -27.34 24.06 -41.27
CA THR A 276 -26.46 25.02 -40.58
C THR A 276 -26.05 24.49 -39.21
N TYR A 277 -24.81 24.72 -38.80
CA TYR A 277 -24.29 24.32 -37.49
C TYR A 277 -23.52 25.44 -36.81
N LYS A 278 -23.41 25.36 -35.47
CA LYS A 278 -22.71 26.33 -34.63
C LYS A 278 -22.09 25.63 -33.42
N ILE A 279 -20.83 25.94 -33.12
CA ILE A 279 -20.10 25.47 -31.94
C ILE A 279 -19.54 26.70 -31.23
N GLU A 280 -19.91 26.90 -29.97
CA GLU A 280 -19.55 28.06 -29.17
C GLU A 280 -18.61 27.70 -28.04
N GLY A 281 -17.93 28.69 -27.47
CA GLY A 281 -17.06 28.47 -26.31
C GLY A 281 -15.73 27.81 -26.64
N VAL A 282 -15.35 27.71 -27.91
CA VAL A 282 -14.16 26.97 -28.32
C VAL A 282 -12.89 27.75 -27.96
N PRO A 283 -11.93 27.16 -27.23
CA PRO A 283 -10.66 27.82 -26.94
C PRO A 283 -9.87 28.18 -28.21
N PRO A 284 -8.97 29.19 -28.16
CA PRO A 284 -8.12 29.52 -29.30
C PRO A 284 -7.18 28.36 -29.64
N GLY A 285 -7.17 27.92 -30.90
CA GLY A 285 -6.43 26.73 -31.29
C GLY A 285 -6.63 26.33 -32.74
N THR A 286 -5.99 25.22 -33.14
CA THR A 286 -6.18 24.58 -34.44
C THR A 286 -6.91 23.25 -34.22
N TYR A 287 -8.00 23.06 -34.96
CA TYR A 287 -8.91 21.94 -34.80
C TYR A 287 -9.26 21.32 -36.16
N THR A 288 -9.87 20.14 -36.13
CA THR A 288 -10.44 19.47 -37.30
C THR A 288 -11.94 19.29 -37.09
N LEU A 289 -12.76 19.82 -37.99
CA LEU A 289 -14.19 19.57 -38.03
C LEU A 289 -14.48 18.32 -38.86
N ARG A 290 -15.36 17.46 -38.36
CA ARG A 290 -15.83 16.27 -39.09
C ARG A 290 -17.34 16.20 -39.07
N ALA A 291 -17.93 15.86 -40.21
CA ALA A 291 -19.37 15.66 -40.34
C ALA A 291 -19.72 14.18 -40.27
N PHE A 292 -20.74 13.86 -39.48
CA PHE A 292 -21.26 12.52 -39.26
C PHE A 292 -22.74 12.51 -39.66
N PRO A 293 -23.11 11.82 -40.74
CA PRO A 293 -24.48 11.81 -41.21
C PRO A 293 -25.39 11.00 -40.26
N THR A 294 -26.51 11.57 -39.82
CA THR A 294 -27.55 10.86 -39.07
C THR A 294 -28.77 10.59 -39.96
N LEU A 295 -29.75 9.80 -39.48
CA LEU A 295 -30.90 9.24 -40.23
C LEU A 295 -31.65 10.18 -41.19
N ASN A 296 -32.11 9.58 -42.30
CA ASN A 296 -33.17 9.90 -43.27
C ASN A 296 -33.67 11.37 -43.40
N SER A 297 -33.40 11.97 -44.57
CA SER A 297 -33.91 13.28 -45.00
C SER A 297 -35.36 13.32 -45.52
N ALA A 298 -36.03 12.17 -45.61
CA ALA A 298 -37.32 11.98 -46.29
C ALA A 298 -38.56 11.97 -45.38
N GLU A 299 -38.42 11.93 -44.06
CA GLU A 299 -39.57 12.16 -43.15
C GLU A 299 -39.66 13.64 -42.82
N ASN A 300 -40.44 14.35 -43.63
CA ASN A 300 -40.89 15.71 -43.32
C ASN A 300 -41.51 15.74 -41.92
N ASP A 301 -41.06 16.72 -41.13
CA ASP A 301 -41.90 17.42 -40.17
C ASP A 301 -42.39 16.57 -38.98
N ASN A 302 -41.54 16.47 -37.95
CA ASN A 302 -41.91 16.79 -36.55
C ASN A 302 -40.70 16.53 -35.64
N LEU A 303 -40.24 17.59 -34.95
CA LEU A 303 -39.28 17.60 -33.84
C LEU A 303 -39.68 16.72 -32.62
N HIS A 304 -40.72 15.89 -32.74
CA HIS A 304 -41.30 15.05 -31.70
C HIS A 304 -41.19 13.56 -32.05
N GLN A 305 -39.99 13.08 -32.34
CA GLN A 305 -39.74 11.64 -32.35
C GLN A 305 -39.53 11.20 -30.89
N SER A 306 -40.61 10.73 -30.26
CA SER A 306 -40.60 10.15 -28.91
C SER A 306 -39.50 9.10 -28.76
N TRP A 307 -38.87 9.03 -27.58
CA TRP A 307 -37.81 8.10 -27.12
C TRP A 307 -37.87 6.67 -27.71
N GLU A 308 -39.07 6.15 -27.99
CA GLU A 308 -39.32 4.82 -28.56
C GLU A 308 -38.95 4.66 -30.05
N SER A 309 -38.93 5.75 -30.82
CA SER A 309 -38.71 5.72 -32.28
C SER A 309 -37.23 5.73 -32.68
N LEU A 310 -36.40 6.53 -32.01
CA LEU A 310 -34.95 6.49 -32.19
C LEU A 310 -34.39 5.13 -31.70
N SER A 311 -34.77 4.70 -30.51
CA SER A 311 -34.33 3.42 -29.97
C SER A 311 -34.74 2.24 -30.87
N SER A 312 -35.97 2.19 -31.39
CA SER A 312 -36.40 1.10 -32.28
C SER A 312 -35.75 1.12 -33.68
N LEU A 313 -35.42 2.29 -34.23
CA LEU A 313 -34.70 2.42 -35.51
C LEU A 313 -33.23 1.99 -35.41
N PHE A 314 -32.55 2.30 -34.30
CA PHE A 314 -31.18 1.81 -34.02
C PHE A 314 -31.17 0.32 -33.60
N LEU A 315 -32.23 -0.16 -32.94
CA LEU A 315 -32.29 -1.53 -32.42
C LEU A 315 -32.55 -2.58 -33.50
N ALA A 316 -33.22 -2.25 -34.60
CA ALA A 316 -33.74 -3.24 -35.54
C ALA A 316 -32.85 -3.54 -36.76
N ASN A 317 -32.08 -2.60 -37.32
CA ASN A 317 -31.37 -2.85 -38.60
C ASN A 317 -30.02 -2.12 -38.80
N GLY A 318 -29.53 -1.36 -37.80
CA GLY A 318 -28.50 -0.33 -38.02
C GLY A 318 -29.01 0.77 -38.96
N ALA A 319 -28.49 2.00 -38.85
CA ALA A 319 -29.07 3.14 -39.57
C ALA A 319 -28.69 3.11 -41.07
N PRO A 320 -29.62 2.91 -42.02
CA PRO A 320 -29.37 3.32 -43.41
C PRO A 320 -29.38 4.86 -43.45
N THR A 321 -28.22 5.46 -43.69
CA THR A 321 -28.08 6.89 -44.00
C THR A 321 -28.26 7.11 -45.50
N ASP A 322 -28.78 8.26 -45.93
CA ASP A 322 -28.76 8.68 -47.36
C ASP A 322 -27.34 9.17 -47.79
N PHE A 323 -26.35 9.04 -46.90
CA PHE A 323 -25.00 9.57 -47.05
C PHE A 323 -23.92 8.53 -46.72
N ILE A 324 -22.76 8.66 -47.36
CA ILE A 324 -21.58 7.82 -47.11
C ILE A 324 -20.43 8.72 -46.66
N THR A 325 -19.70 8.30 -45.62
CA THR A 325 -18.47 8.93 -45.14
C THR A 325 -17.29 8.58 -46.07
N THR A 326 -16.58 9.60 -46.59
CA THR A 326 -15.42 9.44 -47.48
C THR A 326 -14.16 10.02 -46.85
N ALA A 327 -12.99 9.48 -47.22
CA ALA A 327 -11.72 9.89 -46.63
C ALA A 327 -11.35 11.37 -46.82
N SER A 328 -11.89 12.04 -47.86
CA SER A 328 -11.55 13.42 -48.24
C SER A 328 -12.59 14.46 -47.82
N ASP A 329 -13.84 14.05 -47.59
CA ASP A 329 -14.96 15.00 -47.47
C ASP A 329 -15.39 15.22 -46.00
N ASP A 330 -14.87 14.41 -45.08
CA ASP A 330 -15.28 14.39 -43.66
C ASP A 330 -14.30 15.11 -42.71
N ALA A 331 -13.39 15.95 -43.20
CA ALA A 331 -12.42 16.65 -42.35
C ALA A 331 -12.02 18.04 -42.90
N ALA A 332 -12.35 19.11 -42.17
CA ALA A 332 -11.90 20.47 -42.47
C ALA A 332 -11.04 21.03 -41.32
N GLY A 333 -9.83 21.50 -41.64
CA GLY A 333 -8.97 22.15 -40.65
C GLY A 333 -9.45 23.58 -40.38
N VAL A 334 -9.66 23.93 -39.11
CA VAL A 334 -10.18 25.22 -38.69
C VAL A 334 -9.29 25.83 -37.59
N VAL A 335 -9.09 27.15 -37.65
CA VAL A 335 -8.36 27.90 -36.61
C VAL A 335 -9.35 28.81 -35.88
N VAL A 336 -9.37 28.72 -34.56
CA VAL A 336 -10.20 29.53 -33.68
C VAL A 336 -9.34 30.56 -32.97
N SER A 337 -9.81 31.80 -32.89
CA SER A 337 -9.20 32.87 -32.11
C SER A 337 -10.19 33.41 -31.08
N ALA A 338 -9.67 33.92 -29.95
CA ALA A 338 -10.46 34.48 -28.88
C ALA A 338 -11.37 35.61 -29.38
N ASN A 339 -12.63 35.61 -28.94
CA ASN A 339 -13.66 36.59 -29.28
C ASN A 339 -13.86 36.79 -30.79
N THR A 340 -13.79 35.69 -31.56
CA THR A 340 -14.04 35.70 -33.01
C THR A 340 -14.97 34.58 -33.43
N THR A 341 -15.70 34.80 -34.54
CA THR A 341 -16.46 33.76 -35.23
C THR A 341 -15.70 33.30 -36.47
N THR A 342 -15.26 32.05 -36.49
CA THR A 342 -14.69 31.40 -37.69
C THR A 342 -15.81 30.72 -38.48
N SER A 343 -15.85 30.96 -39.79
CA SER A 343 -16.81 30.30 -40.69
C SER A 343 -16.15 29.18 -41.47
N GLU A 344 -16.69 27.97 -41.37
CA GLU A 344 -16.19 26.77 -42.06
C GLU A 344 -17.37 25.97 -42.62
N ASN A 345 -17.34 25.57 -43.90
CA ASN A 345 -18.42 24.81 -44.52
C ASN A 345 -17.99 23.37 -44.79
N LEU A 346 -18.88 22.41 -44.55
CA LEU A 346 -18.65 20.99 -44.73
C LEU A 346 -19.49 20.45 -45.91
N THR A 347 -19.03 19.38 -46.53
CA THR A 347 -19.77 18.68 -47.59
C THR A 347 -19.73 17.17 -47.37
N VAL A 348 -20.81 16.44 -47.65
CA VAL A 348 -20.86 14.97 -47.50
C VAL A 348 -21.28 14.28 -48.80
N ALA A 349 -20.90 13.01 -49.00
CA ALA A 349 -21.24 12.25 -50.20
C ALA A 349 -22.65 11.63 -50.14
N ASP A 350 -23.35 11.63 -51.27
CA ASP A 350 -24.64 10.96 -51.44
C ASP A 350 -24.49 9.43 -51.54
N GLY A 351 -25.35 8.68 -50.85
CA GLY A 351 -25.47 7.23 -51.04
C GLY A 351 -25.87 6.47 -49.77
N ASN A 352 -26.37 5.24 -49.93
CA ASN A 352 -26.67 4.40 -48.76
C ASN A 352 -25.40 3.69 -48.28
N SER A 353 -25.15 3.71 -46.97
CA SER A 353 -24.08 2.88 -46.38
C SER A 353 -24.30 1.41 -46.78
N SER A 354 -23.26 0.78 -47.33
CA SER A 354 -23.28 -0.63 -47.75
C SER A 354 -23.25 -1.62 -46.58
N MET A 355 -22.94 -1.14 -45.38
CA MET A 355 -22.93 -1.90 -44.12
C MET A 355 -23.68 -1.12 -43.04
N THR A 356 -24.53 -1.80 -42.27
CA THR A 356 -25.21 -1.21 -41.11
C THR A 356 -24.79 -1.97 -39.85
N CYS A 357 -24.01 -1.33 -38.98
CA CYS A 357 -23.44 -1.98 -37.80
C CYS A 357 -23.56 -1.11 -36.55
N ARG A 358 -23.58 -1.76 -35.39
CA ARG A 358 -23.50 -1.14 -34.06
C ARG A 358 -22.44 -1.87 -33.23
N PHE A 359 -21.80 -1.14 -32.33
CA PHE A 359 -20.98 -1.77 -31.30
C PHE A 359 -21.84 -2.52 -30.28
N SER A 360 -21.21 -3.51 -29.65
CA SER A 360 -21.70 -4.30 -28.55
C SER A 360 -20.49 -4.67 -27.70
N THR A 361 -20.62 -4.70 -26.39
CA THR A 361 -19.54 -5.19 -25.51
C THR A 361 -19.93 -6.53 -24.91
N PHE A 362 -18.94 -7.32 -24.49
CA PHE A 362 -19.16 -8.54 -23.74
C PHE A 362 -18.49 -8.45 -22.38
N LYS A 363 -19.28 -8.39 -21.30
CA LYS A 363 -18.78 -8.26 -19.93
C LYS A 363 -19.55 -9.19 -19.00
N ASN A 364 -18.84 -9.89 -18.11
CA ASN A 364 -19.42 -10.74 -17.04
C ASN A 364 -20.43 -11.82 -17.49
N GLY A 365 -20.26 -12.42 -18.67
CA GLY A 365 -21.15 -13.51 -19.10
C GLY A 365 -22.44 -13.06 -19.81
N LEU A 366 -22.70 -11.74 -19.88
CA LEU A 366 -23.88 -11.15 -20.49
C LEU A 366 -23.50 -10.39 -21.75
N THR A 367 -24.24 -10.65 -22.84
CA THR A 367 -24.16 -9.85 -24.05
C THR A 367 -25.06 -8.63 -23.87
N THR A 368 -24.47 -7.52 -23.47
CA THR A 368 -25.13 -6.23 -23.54
C THR A 368 -25.02 -5.72 -24.97
N LEU A 369 -26.17 -5.64 -25.65
CA LEU A 369 -26.25 -4.74 -26.80
C LEU A 369 -25.77 -3.39 -26.29
N ALA A 370 -24.69 -2.83 -26.85
CA ALA A 370 -24.25 -1.50 -26.47
C ALA A 370 -25.30 -0.52 -27.01
N ARG A 371 -26.39 -0.39 -26.25
CA ARG A 371 -27.38 0.69 -26.34
C ARG A 371 -26.71 2.03 -25.97
N THR A 372 -25.50 1.95 -25.44
CA THR A 372 -24.56 2.99 -25.02
C THR A 372 -23.42 3.08 -26.01
N GLN A 373 -23.44 4.09 -26.87
CA GLN A 373 -22.48 4.29 -27.97
C GLN A 373 -21.16 4.94 -27.50
N GLY A 374 -20.69 4.56 -26.32
CA GLY A 374 -19.43 5.00 -25.74
C GLY A 374 -18.73 3.81 -25.09
N ILE A 375 -17.67 3.31 -25.71
CA ILE A 375 -16.76 2.38 -25.04
C ILE A 375 -15.82 3.24 -24.20
N ARG A 376 -15.63 2.92 -22.92
CA ARG A 376 -14.59 3.54 -22.11
C ARG A 376 -13.52 2.48 -21.86
N LEU A 377 -12.29 2.68 -22.35
CA LEU A 377 -11.17 1.78 -22.07
C LEU A 377 -10.04 2.53 -21.36
N LYS A 378 -9.56 1.92 -20.29
CA LYS A 378 -8.31 2.32 -19.66
C LYS A 378 -7.13 2.01 -20.59
N ARG A 379 -6.11 2.87 -20.62
CA ARG A 379 -4.83 2.55 -21.26
C ARG A 379 -4.27 1.23 -20.74
N GLY A 380 -3.86 0.34 -21.64
CA GLY A 380 -3.36 -1.00 -21.32
C GLY A 380 -4.42 -2.03 -20.93
N GLN A 381 -5.70 -1.64 -20.77
CA GLN A 381 -6.80 -2.59 -20.58
C GLN A 381 -7.21 -3.19 -21.92
N ALA A 382 -7.54 -4.48 -21.90
CA ALA A 382 -8.18 -5.17 -23.01
C ALA A 382 -9.66 -5.44 -22.72
N GLU A 383 -10.53 -5.26 -23.72
CA GLU A 383 -11.94 -5.60 -23.67
C GLU A 383 -12.39 -6.26 -24.98
N THR A 384 -13.21 -7.29 -24.86
CA THR A 384 -13.82 -7.93 -26.03
C THR A 384 -15.04 -7.13 -26.47
N VAL A 385 -15.02 -6.63 -27.70
CA VAL A 385 -16.12 -5.92 -28.33
C VAL A 385 -16.60 -6.65 -29.57
N GLY A 386 -17.89 -6.55 -29.83
CA GLY A 386 -18.53 -7.05 -31.04
C GLY A 386 -19.12 -5.92 -31.88
N LEU A 387 -19.10 -6.08 -33.20
CA LEU A 387 -19.99 -5.37 -34.11
C LEU A 387 -21.13 -6.30 -34.49
N ILE A 388 -22.36 -5.83 -34.30
CA ILE A 388 -23.57 -6.55 -34.69
C ILE A 388 -24.27 -5.71 -35.74
N GLY A 389 -24.71 -6.32 -36.83
CA GLY A 389 -25.27 -5.56 -37.94
C GLY A 389 -25.97 -6.41 -39.00
N ALA A 390 -26.43 -5.74 -40.06
CA ALA A 390 -26.88 -6.37 -41.27
C ALA A 390 -25.92 -6.05 -42.42
N ASN A 391 -25.74 -7.01 -43.34
CA ASN A 391 -24.76 -6.93 -44.42
C ASN A 391 -23.34 -6.78 -43.87
N MET A 392 -23.05 -7.44 -42.74
CA MET A 392 -21.71 -7.44 -42.19
C MET A 392 -20.77 -8.19 -43.16
N PRO A 393 -19.61 -7.61 -43.51
CA PRO A 393 -18.64 -8.29 -44.37
C PRO A 393 -18.18 -9.62 -43.77
N SER A 394 -17.97 -10.63 -44.62
CA SER A 394 -17.41 -11.92 -44.19
C SER A 394 -16.02 -11.73 -43.56
N VAL A 395 -15.65 -12.64 -42.65
CA VAL A 395 -14.38 -12.68 -41.88
C VAL A 395 -13.11 -12.23 -42.64
N GLY A 396 -13.02 -12.50 -43.94
CA GLY A 396 -11.84 -12.19 -44.77
C GLY A 396 -11.88 -10.90 -45.58
N THR A 397 -12.92 -10.05 -45.44
CA THR A 397 -13.09 -8.82 -46.24
C THR A 397 -12.92 -7.51 -45.45
N LEU A 398 -12.80 -7.56 -44.13
CA LEU A 398 -12.46 -6.38 -43.32
C LEU A 398 -10.95 -6.15 -43.31
N ASP A 399 -10.54 -4.90 -43.58
CA ASP A 399 -9.12 -4.53 -43.60
C ASP A 399 -8.61 -4.12 -42.22
N GLU A 400 -9.37 -3.27 -41.52
CA GLU A 400 -8.87 -2.57 -40.34
C GLU A 400 -10.03 -1.97 -39.52
N LEU A 401 -10.12 -2.32 -38.24
CA LEU A 401 -10.80 -1.49 -37.23
C LEU A 401 -9.74 -0.55 -36.63
N SER A 402 -10.09 0.70 -36.34
CA SER A 402 -9.16 1.70 -35.82
C SER A 402 -9.91 2.80 -35.06
N ILE A 403 -9.19 3.67 -34.36
CA ILE A 403 -9.71 4.95 -33.87
C ILE A 403 -9.01 6.11 -34.58
N LEU A 404 -9.69 7.24 -34.70
CA LEU A 404 -9.04 8.48 -35.10
C LEU A 404 -7.93 8.84 -34.11
N GLY A 405 -6.79 9.33 -34.62
CA GLY A 405 -5.60 9.59 -33.82
C GLY A 405 -4.71 8.35 -33.51
N GLY A 406 -5.15 7.13 -33.83
CA GLY A 406 -4.40 5.90 -33.53
C GLY A 406 -4.37 5.54 -32.04
N GLY A 407 -3.54 4.56 -31.66
CA GLY A 407 -3.41 4.13 -30.25
C GLY A 407 -4.36 3.00 -29.82
N LEU A 408 -4.94 2.28 -30.78
CA LEU A 408 -5.72 1.07 -30.52
C LEU A 408 -4.95 -0.16 -31.02
N VAL A 409 -4.75 -1.15 -30.15
CA VAL A 409 -4.20 -2.47 -30.46
C VAL A 409 -5.37 -3.45 -30.55
N ILE A 410 -5.51 -4.09 -31.70
CA ILE A 410 -6.64 -4.97 -32.00
C ILE A 410 -6.11 -6.37 -32.20
N SER A 411 -6.72 -7.36 -31.53
CA SER A 411 -6.41 -8.76 -31.76
C SER A 411 -6.77 -9.20 -33.17
N ASP A 412 -6.17 -10.29 -33.62
CA ASP A 412 -6.66 -10.99 -34.82
C ASP A 412 -8.17 -11.31 -34.67
N PHE A 413 -8.86 -11.30 -35.81
CA PHE A 413 -10.29 -11.57 -35.92
C PHE A 413 -10.70 -12.88 -35.22
N LYS A 414 -11.82 -12.85 -34.45
CA LYS A 414 -12.42 -14.05 -33.85
C LYS A 414 -13.81 -14.32 -34.44
N ASP A 415 -13.97 -15.43 -35.16
CA ASP A 415 -15.27 -15.92 -35.65
C ASP A 415 -16.10 -16.51 -34.50
N GLU A 416 -17.43 -16.46 -34.60
CA GLU A 416 -18.38 -17.02 -33.63
C GLU A 416 -18.08 -18.50 -33.30
N ALA A 417 -17.46 -19.24 -34.24
CA ALA A 417 -17.07 -20.64 -34.07
C ALA A 417 -15.96 -20.88 -33.01
N SER A 418 -15.32 -19.84 -32.49
CA SER A 418 -14.22 -19.93 -31.52
C SER A 418 -14.65 -19.94 -30.05
N GLY A 419 -15.95 -20.03 -29.75
CA GLY A 419 -16.46 -20.06 -28.38
C GLY A 419 -16.80 -18.67 -27.81
N ALA A 420 -17.18 -17.73 -28.68
CA ALA A 420 -17.69 -16.44 -28.26
C ALA A 420 -19.10 -16.59 -27.62
N PRO A 421 -19.36 -15.95 -26.48
CA PRO A 421 -20.62 -16.07 -25.73
C PRO A 421 -21.77 -15.24 -26.33
N ASN A 422 -22.91 -15.90 -26.60
CA ASN A 422 -24.28 -15.37 -26.73
C ASN A 422 -24.54 -14.15 -27.66
N PHE A 423 -23.66 -13.80 -28.58
CA PHE A 423 -24.03 -12.91 -29.67
C PHE A 423 -24.99 -13.63 -30.64
N THR A 424 -26.11 -13.02 -31.00
CA THR A 424 -27.09 -13.60 -31.94
C THR A 424 -27.21 -12.70 -33.17
N GLY A 425 -26.84 -13.18 -34.36
CA GLY A 425 -26.89 -12.43 -35.63
C GLY A 425 -25.59 -12.49 -36.43
N GLU A 426 -25.47 -11.70 -37.51
CA GLU A 426 -24.19 -11.49 -38.20
C GLU A 426 -23.29 -10.63 -37.29
N THR A 427 -22.45 -11.29 -36.48
CA THR A 427 -21.58 -10.63 -35.50
C THR A 427 -20.11 -10.79 -35.84
N ILE A 428 -19.32 -9.75 -35.57
CA ILE A 428 -17.86 -9.80 -35.64
C ILE A 428 -17.28 -9.39 -34.30
N VAL A 429 -16.31 -10.13 -33.76
CA VAL A 429 -15.75 -9.90 -32.42
C VAL A 429 -14.24 -9.65 -32.49
N TRP A 430 -13.77 -8.68 -31.69
CA TRP A 430 -12.37 -8.35 -31.48
C TRP A 430 -12.07 -8.19 -30.00
N ASP A 431 -10.86 -8.54 -29.58
CA ASP A 431 -10.31 -7.95 -28.35
C ASP A 431 -9.65 -6.63 -28.73
N LEU A 432 -10.14 -5.56 -28.14
CA LEU A 432 -9.55 -4.24 -28.22
C LEU A 432 -8.68 -4.01 -27.00
N SER A 433 -7.52 -3.41 -27.18
CA SER A 433 -6.73 -2.86 -26.08
C SER A 433 -6.18 -1.50 -26.47
N VAL A 434 -6.11 -0.58 -25.52
CA VAL A 434 -5.60 0.76 -25.79
C VAL A 434 -4.09 0.78 -25.53
N ASP A 435 -3.33 1.33 -26.48
CA ASP A 435 -1.89 1.54 -26.34
C ASP A 435 -1.60 2.46 -25.13
N GLY A 436 -0.54 2.16 -24.38
CA GLY A 436 -0.08 3.01 -23.29
C GLY A 436 0.30 4.43 -23.73
N ALA A 437 0.60 4.63 -25.02
CA ALA A 437 0.90 5.95 -25.60
C ALA A 437 -0.34 6.71 -26.14
N ALA A 438 -1.54 6.14 -26.06
CA ALA A 438 -2.75 6.82 -26.55
C ALA A 438 -3.06 8.08 -25.71
N ASN A 439 -3.45 9.16 -26.38
CA ASN A 439 -3.92 10.39 -25.75
C ASN A 439 -5.32 10.18 -25.14
N PHE A 440 -5.64 10.89 -24.07
CA PHE A 440 -6.94 10.82 -23.40
C PHE A 440 -8.08 11.44 -24.19
N GLY A 441 -9.31 11.13 -23.80
CA GLY A 441 -10.52 11.71 -24.36
C GLY A 441 -11.26 10.80 -25.33
N SER A 442 -12.43 11.27 -25.74
CA SER A 442 -13.30 10.65 -26.72
C SER A 442 -12.63 10.56 -28.10
N ARG A 443 -12.67 9.41 -28.76
CA ARG A 443 -12.21 9.20 -30.15
C ARG A 443 -13.27 8.48 -30.96
N ALA A 444 -13.44 8.88 -32.21
CA ALA A 444 -14.38 8.19 -33.08
C ALA A 444 -13.79 6.87 -33.60
N LEU A 445 -14.56 5.78 -33.54
CA LEU A 445 -14.17 4.47 -34.08
C LEU A 445 -14.44 4.39 -35.58
N VAL A 446 -13.43 3.97 -36.34
CA VAL A 446 -13.45 3.88 -37.80
C VAL A 446 -13.17 2.44 -38.23
N LEU A 447 -14.06 1.89 -39.05
CA LEU A 447 -13.87 0.62 -39.75
C LEU A 447 -13.61 0.85 -41.23
N ARG A 448 -12.70 0.06 -41.79
CA ARG A 448 -12.39 0.02 -43.23
C ARG A 448 -12.65 -1.37 -43.79
N ASN A 449 -13.29 -1.41 -44.95
CA ASN A 449 -13.66 -2.63 -45.65
C ASN A 449 -12.97 -2.70 -47.02
N SER A 450 -12.23 -3.78 -47.27
CA SER A 450 -11.53 -4.02 -48.54
C SER A 450 -12.46 -4.17 -49.73
N ALA A 451 -13.68 -4.63 -49.48
CA ALA A 451 -14.70 -4.79 -50.52
C ALA A 451 -15.27 -3.44 -50.99
N HIS A 452 -15.10 -2.38 -50.19
CA HIS A 452 -15.60 -1.03 -50.43
C HIS A 452 -14.54 0.03 -50.08
N PRO A 453 -13.37 0.04 -50.75
CA PRO A 453 -12.21 0.85 -50.34
C PRO A 453 -12.39 2.37 -50.50
N SER A 454 -13.45 2.79 -51.20
CA SER A 454 -13.86 4.20 -51.33
C SER A 454 -14.71 4.69 -50.17
N GLU A 455 -15.21 3.79 -49.33
CA GLU A 455 -16.07 4.08 -48.18
C GLU A 455 -15.24 3.93 -46.90
N ARG A 456 -15.25 4.95 -46.04
CA ARG A 456 -14.83 4.76 -44.63
C ARG A 456 -16.09 4.57 -43.83
N TYR A 457 -16.14 3.59 -42.94
CA TYR A 457 -17.30 3.41 -42.07
C TYR A 457 -16.95 4.00 -40.73
N LEU A 458 -17.41 5.21 -40.49
CA LEU A 458 -17.42 5.67 -39.12
C LEU A 458 -18.55 4.97 -38.39
N ILE A 459 -18.20 4.23 -37.37
CA ILE A 459 -19.18 3.53 -36.57
C ILE A 459 -19.63 4.51 -35.50
N PHE A 460 -20.94 4.66 -35.31
CA PHE A 460 -21.54 5.49 -34.26
C PHE A 460 -21.24 4.88 -32.88
N GLY A 461 -20.02 5.13 -32.44
CA GLY A 461 -19.42 4.69 -31.20
C GLY A 461 -18.14 5.47 -30.97
N TYR A 462 -18.06 6.16 -29.84
CA TYR A 462 -16.82 6.76 -29.40
C TYR A 462 -16.10 5.83 -28.44
N LEU A 463 -14.78 5.77 -28.54
CA LEU A 463 -13.92 5.19 -27.53
C LEU A 463 -13.37 6.33 -26.68
N GLN A 464 -13.81 6.44 -25.43
CA GLN A 464 -13.13 7.25 -24.45
C GLN A 464 -11.88 6.49 -24.02
N VAL A 465 -10.73 7.04 -24.36
CA VAL A 465 -9.47 6.63 -23.73
C VAL A 465 -9.34 7.38 -22.43
N TYR A 466 -9.14 6.63 -21.36
CA TYR A 466 -8.90 7.17 -20.04
C TYR A 466 -7.73 6.45 -19.38
N ASP A 467 -7.27 6.93 -18.22
CA ASP A 467 -6.34 6.17 -17.37
C ASP A 467 -6.83 6.11 -15.95
N GLU A 468 -6.43 5.07 -15.21
CA GLU A 468 -6.41 5.17 -13.76
C GLU A 468 -5.27 6.06 -13.34
N GLY A 469 -5.54 7.37 -13.36
CA GLY A 469 -4.68 8.30 -12.67
C GLY A 469 -4.51 7.83 -11.24
N SER A 470 -3.27 7.86 -10.80
CA SER A 470 -2.95 7.82 -9.40
C SER A 470 -3.06 9.24 -8.89
N ALA A 471 -3.88 9.48 -7.89
CA ALA A 471 -3.48 10.49 -6.95
C ALA A 471 -2.53 9.83 -5.94
N THR A 472 -1.43 10.49 -5.66
CA THR A 472 -0.53 10.05 -4.59
C THR A 472 -0.84 10.92 -3.41
N ALA A 473 -1.47 10.31 -2.42
CA ALA A 473 -1.59 10.94 -1.13
C ALA A 473 -0.26 10.69 -0.38
N VAL A 474 0.38 11.77 0.06
CA VAL A 474 1.59 11.71 0.87
C VAL A 474 1.25 12.34 2.21
N ALA A 475 1.66 11.68 3.28
CA ALA A 475 1.59 12.29 4.61
C ALA A 475 2.37 13.62 4.56
N GLY A 476 1.72 14.71 5.00
CA GLY A 476 2.38 15.98 5.20
C GLY A 476 3.42 15.90 6.31
N THR A 477 4.06 17.02 6.61
CA THR A 477 4.92 17.10 7.80
C THR A 477 4.11 16.78 9.05
N GLU A 478 4.73 16.10 10.02
CA GLU A 478 4.12 15.97 11.34
C GLU A 478 3.78 17.36 11.89
N ASN A 479 2.58 17.45 12.47
CA ASN A 479 2.08 18.67 13.04
C ASN A 479 3.02 19.14 14.18
N PRO A 480 3.13 20.45 14.47
CA PRO A 480 4.10 20.94 15.42
C PRO A 480 3.71 20.50 16.84
N VAL A 481 4.45 19.50 17.29
CA VAL A 481 4.88 19.21 18.66
C VAL A 481 3.77 18.88 19.68
N ASP A 482 4.07 17.79 20.36
CA ASP A 482 3.61 17.22 21.64
C ASP A 482 3.61 18.22 22.83
N SER A 483 3.17 19.47 22.63
CA SER A 483 3.07 20.48 23.70
C SER A 483 1.61 20.65 24.10
N GLY A 484 1.23 19.97 25.19
CA GLY A 484 -0.07 19.98 25.85
C GLY A 484 -1.00 21.15 25.48
N LEU A 485 -2.12 20.83 24.84
CA LEU A 485 -3.11 21.84 24.47
C LEU A 485 -3.89 22.26 25.72
N GLY A 486 -4.06 23.56 25.95
CA GLY A 486 -4.86 24.04 27.07
C GLY A 486 -6.36 23.70 26.95
N VAL A 487 -7.07 23.76 28.06
CA VAL A 487 -8.53 23.54 28.11
C VAL A 487 -9.28 24.54 27.21
N GLY A 488 -10.15 24.04 26.33
CA GLY A 488 -11.04 24.86 25.48
C GLY A 488 -10.45 25.39 24.18
N GLN A 489 -9.39 24.74 23.66
CA GLN A 489 -8.84 25.05 22.34
C GLN A 489 -9.78 24.60 21.19
N SER A 490 -9.76 25.34 20.08
CA SER A 490 -10.51 25.04 18.86
C SER A 490 -9.56 24.99 17.66
N ASN A 491 -9.94 24.24 16.61
CA ASN A 491 -9.20 24.15 15.34
C ASN A 491 -7.74 23.66 15.48
N VAL A 492 -7.51 22.75 16.41
CA VAL A 492 -6.21 22.11 16.62
C VAL A 492 -5.95 21.15 15.48
N ILE A 493 -4.92 21.42 14.67
CA ILE A 493 -4.54 20.54 13.56
C ILE A 493 -4.10 19.18 14.13
N MET A 494 -4.58 18.08 13.56
CA MET A 494 -4.22 16.72 13.95
C MET A 494 -3.48 15.98 12.84
N ASN A 495 -3.74 16.36 11.60
CA ASN A 495 -3.04 15.80 10.46
C ASN A 495 -3.00 16.81 9.32
N GLN A 496 -1.91 16.75 8.57
CA GLN A 496 -1.83 17.35 7.26
C GLN A 496 -1.46 16.25 6.27
N PHE A 497 -2.13 16.23 5.13
CA PHE A 497 -1.74 15.39 4.01
C PHE A 497 -1.89 16.18 2.73
N THR A 498 -1.13 15.76 1.73
CA THR A 498 -1.19 16.36 0.42
C THR A 498 -1.71 15.32 -0.54
N ILE A 499 -2.65 15.70 -1.40
CA ILE A 499 -3.05 14.87 -2.53
C ILE A 499 -2.54 15.54 -3.79
N THR A 500 -1.68 14.83 -4.52
CA THR A 500 -1.22 15.25 -5.84
C THR A 500 -2.02 14.52 -6.90
N ALA A 501 -2.73 15.26 -7.73
CA ALA A 501 -3.35 14.72 -8.94
C ALA A 501 -2.28 14.42 -9.99
N GLY A 502 -2.48 13.34 -10.76
CA GLY A 502 -1.65 13.07 -11.94
C GLY A 502 -1.70 14.23 -12.94
N ALA A 503 -0.66 14.38 -13.75
CA ALA A 503 -0.44 15.56 -14.60
C ALA A 503 -1.50 15.85 -15.69
N GLU A 504 -2.44 14.93 -15.94
CA GLU A 504 -3.19 14.90 -17.21
C GLU A 504 -4.73 14.87 -17.08
N GLU A 505 -5.32 14.53 -15.91
CA GLU A 505 -6.77 14.77 -15.64
C GLU A 505 -6.96 15.03 -14.14
N ASP A 506 -8.03 15.75 -13.80
CA ASP A 506 -8.43 16.06 -12.43
C ASP A 506 -8.64 14.79 -11.60
N SER A 507 -8.40 14.90 -10.29
CA SER A 507 -8.61 13.82 -9.32
C SER A 507 -9.70 14.25 -8.33
N ARG A 508 -10.77 13.47 -8.25
CA ARG A 508 -11.97 13.88 -7.51
C ARG A 508 -12.29 12.95 -6.34
N VAL A 509 -12.08 13.41 -5.12
CA VAL A 509 -12.47 12.70 -3.90
C VAL A 509 -13.99 12.78 -3.73
N ARG A 510 -14.69 11.69 -3.36
CA ARG A 510 -16.15 11.74 -3.05
C ARG A 510 -16.50 11.33 -1.64
N GLU A 511 -15.69 10.46 -1.10
CA GLU A 511 -15.80 10.01 0.27
C GLU A 511 -14.46 10.22 0.92
N TRP A 512 -14.50 10.87 2.08
CA TRP A 512 -13.39 10.96 3.00
C TRP A 512 -13.79 10.12 4.22
N GLU A 513 -13.36 8.88 4.26
CA GLU A 513 -13.47 8.13 5.51
C GLU A 513 -12.33 8.52 6.42
N ILE A 514 -12.63 9.30 7.45
CA ILE A 514 -11.72 9.53 8.57
C ILE A 514 -12.01 8.45 9.61
N THR A 515 -11.39 7.29 9.42
CA THR A 515 -11.46 6.23 10.43
C THR A 515 -10.64 6.66 11.62
N ASN A 516 -11.28 7.01 12.73
CA ASN A 516 -10.56 7.33 13.96
C ASN A 516 -10.51 6.11 14.88
N VAL A 517 -9.31 5.65 15.23
CA VAL A 517 -9.08 4.62 16.25
C VAL A 517 -8.61 5.29 17.55
N GLY A 518 -9.59 5.70 18.36
CA GLY A 518 -9.37 6.37 19.64
C GLY A 518 -10.23 5.83 20.77
N THR A 519 -9.68 5.75 21.98
CA THR A 519 -10.40 5.30 23.19
C THR A 519 -10.92 6.45 24.06
N GLY A 520 -10.85 7.70 23.59
CA GLY A 520 -11.29 8.89 24.34
C GLY A 520 -12.81 9.03 24.42
N SER A 521 -13.31 9.53 25.54
CA SER A 521 -14.75 9.77 25.69
C SER A 521 -15.24 10.80 24.66
N SER A 522 -16.28 10.45 23.88
CA SER A 522 -16.88 11.32 22.86
C SER A 522 -17.50 12.62 23.39
N GLY A 523 -17.39 12.89 24.69
CA GLY A 523 -17.91 14.09 25.35
C GLY A 523 -17.01 15.33 25.23
N ASN A 524 -15.74 15.17 24.82
CA ASN A 524 -14.74 16.25 24.88
C ASN A 524 -14.33 16.82 23.51
N VAL A 525 -14.53 16.10 22.40
CA VAL A 525 -14.37 16.66 21.05
C VAL A 525 -15.71 17.20 20.58
N THR A 526 -15.77 18.50 20.35
CA THR A 526 -16.97 19.19 19.89
C THR A 526 -17.11 19.19 18.38
N ALA A 527 -15.99 19.10 17.65
CA ALA A 527 -15.97 19.01 16.20
C ALA A 527 -14.66 18.39 15.69
N VAL A 528 -14.75 17.58 14.64
CA VAL A 528 -13.66 17.17 13.75
C VAL A 528 -13.95 17.81 12.41
N THR A 529 -12.99 18.56 11.87
CA THR A 529 -13.16 19.33 10.64
C THR A 529 -12.05 18.97 9.66
N LEU A 530 -12.41 18.71 8.40
CA LEU A 530 -11.48 18.61 7.28
C LEU A 530 -11.51 19.93 6.49
N ASN A 531 -10.35 20.56 6.31
CA ASN A 531 -10.20 21.81 5.55
C ASN A 531 -9.19 21.61 4.42
N TYR A 532 -9.42 22.29 3.31
CA TYR A 532 -8.39 22.59 2.31
C TYR A 532 -7.64 23.86 2.77
N ASP A 533 -6.32 23.79 2.81
CA ASP A 533 -5.41 24.87 3.23
C ASP A 533 -5.13 25.78 2.01
N ASP A 534 -6.05 26.71 1.78
CA ASP A 534 -6.09 27.56 0.59
C ASP A 534 -4.86 28.47 0.49
N ASP A 535 -4.34 28.92 1.64
CA ASP A 535 -3.23 29.87 1.72
C ASP A 535 -1.85 29.23 1.98
N GLY A 536 -1.85 27.93 2.31
CA GLY A 536 -0.65 27.11 2.51
C GLY A 536 0.08 27.40 3.81
N ASN A 537 -0.57 28.01 4.80
CA ASN A 537 0.07 28.43 6.04
C ASN A 537 0.12 27.31 7.11
N GLY A 538 -0.59 26.20 6.89
CA GLY A 538 -0.62 25.05 7.78
C GLY A 538 -1.41 25.29 9.08
N GLN A 539 -2.28 26.29 9.13
CA GLN A 539 -3.20 26.61 10.22
C GLN A 539 -4.63 26.58 9.69
N VAL A 540 -5.62 26.41 10.57
CA VAL A 540 -7.04 26.53 10.19
C VAL A 540 -7.51 27.94 10.52
N ASP A 541 -7.79 28.73 9.48
CA ASP A 541 -8.19 30.13 9.58
C ASP A 541 -9.29 30.51 8.56
N PRO A 542 -9.83 31.75 8.58
CA PRO A 542 -10.93 32.15 7.68
C PRO A 542 -10.60 32.15 6.18
N GLY A 543 -9.33 31.97 5.80
CA GLY A 543 -8.87 31.80 4.43
C GLY A 543 -9.11 30.39 3.88
N ASP A 544 -9.35 29.39 4.74
CA ASP A 544 -9.46 27.98 4.35
C ASP A 544 -10.87 27.53 3.98
N THR A 545 -10.95 26.55 3.08
CA THR A 545 -12.21 25.93 2.69
C THR A 545 -12.54 24.72 3.55
N GLU A 546 -13.58 24.80 4.39
CA GLU A 546 -14.13 23.65 5.14
C GLU A 546 -14.79 22.64 4.18
N ILE A 547 -14.24 21.43 4.12
CA ILE A 547 -14.77 20.31 3.32
C ILE A 547 -15.87 19.57 4.08
N GLY A 548 -15.74 19.47 5.40
CA GLY A 548 -16.75 18.87 6.26
C GLY A 548 -16.40 18.95 7.74
N THR A 549 -17.44 18.99 8.58
CA THR A 549 -17.32 18.95 10.03
C THR A 549 -18.34 17.98 10.63
N ASP A 550 -17.93 17.22 11.65
CA ASP A 550 -18.82 16.30 12.37
C ASP A 550 -18.36 16.13 13.82
N THR A 551 -19.27 15.66 14.66
CA THR A 551 -19.01 15.29 16.05
C THR A 551 -18.31 13.94 16.14
N PHE A 552 -17.51 13.76 17.20
CA PHE A 552 -16.74 12.55 17.38
C PHE A 552 -17.63 11.34 17.73
N ALA A 553 -17.78 10.40 16.79
CA ALA A 553 -18.54 9.16 16.98
C ALA A 553 -18.01 7.98 16.13
N GLY A 554 -16.83 7.44 16.48
CA GLY A 554 -16.23 6.30 15.76
C GLY A 554 -15.59 6.71 14.43
N PRO A 555 -15.52 5.82 13.43
CA PRO A 555 -15.16 6.20 12.06
C PRO A 555 -16.09 7.31 11.59
N ILE A 556 -15.52 8.46 11.25
CA ILE A 556 -16.26 9.61 10.71
C ILE A 556 -16.13 9.54 9.21
N THR A 557 -17.23 9.32 8.51
CA THR A 557 -17.23 9.35 7.06
C THR A 557 -17.77 10.70 6.60
N PHE A 558 -16.88 11.59 6.16
CA PHE A 558 -17.28 12.80 5.48
C PHE A 558 -17.49 12.48 4.00
N ARG A 559 -18.74 12.38 3.60
CA ARG A 559 -19.08 12.14 2.19
C ARG A 559 -19.31 13.49 1.55
N SER A 560 -18.19 14.11 1.19
CA SER A 560 -18.11 15.44 0.58
C SER A 560 -17.20 15.33 -0.63
N ALA A 561 -17.67 15.77 -1.79
CA ALA A 561 -16.87 15.74 -3.00
C ALA A 561 -15.88 16.91 -3.05
N TYR A 562 -14.67 16.64 -3.53
CA TYR A 562 -13.63 17.65 -3.69
C TYR A 562 -12.76 17.32 -4.91
N THR A 563 -12.56 18.28 -5.80
CA THR A 563 -11.79 18.12 -7.03
C THR A 563 -10.42 18.77 -6.93
N ILE A 564 -9.39 18.02 -7.28
CA ILE A 564 -8.00 18.47 -7.37
C ILE A 564 -7.64 18.56 -8.86
N PRO A 565 -7.32 19.75 -9.39
CA PRO A 565 -7.00 19.92 -10.80
C PRO A 565 -5.81 19.06 -11.26
N ALA A 566 -5.80 18.68 -12.53
CA ALA A 566 -4.71 17.94 -13.15
C ALA A 566 -3.33 18.56 -12.86
N GLY A 567 -2.40 17.74 -12.35
CA GLY A 567 -1.04 18.18 -11.98
C GLY A 567 -0.93 19.07 -10.75
N ALA A 568 -2.05 19.43 -10.10
CA ALA A 568 -2.05 20.20 -8.87
C ALA A 568 -1.74 19.33 -7.65
N THR A 569 -1.25 19.98 -6.60
CA THR A 569 -1.08 19.39 -5.27
C THR A 569 -1.81 20.26 -4.28
N HIS A 570 -2.79 19.70 -3.60
CA HIS A 570 -3.58 20.41 -2.59
C HIS A 570 -3.23 19.88 -1.20
N ASN A 571 -3.17 20.80 -0.23
CA ASN A 571 -2.86 20.49 1.16
C ASN A 571 -4.17 20.45 1.95
N PHE A 572 -4.35 19.43 2.77
CA PHE A 572 -5.55 19.26 3.57
C PHE A 572 -5.17 19.20 5.04
N LEU A 573 -5.97 19.86 5.87
CA LEU A 573 -5.82 19.94 7.31
C LEU A 573 -7.00 19.26 7.97
N ILE A 574 -6.74 18.23 8.77
CA ILE A 574 -7.74 17.68 9.68
C ILE A 574 -7.53 18.36 11.02
N SER A 575 -8.55 19.05 11.54
CA SER A 575 -8.50 19.77 12.81
C SER A 575 -9.61 19.37 13.78
N TYR A 576 -9.34 19.52 15.07
CA TYR A 576 -10.20 19.08 16.17
C TYR A 576 -10.49 20.27 17.08
N SER A 577 -11.73 20.35 17.56
CA SER A 577 -12.16 21.32 18.56
C SER A 577 -12.57 20.62 19.85
N PHE A 578 -12.21 21.21 20.99
CA PHE A 578 -12.36 20.58 22.30
C PHE A 578 -13.28 21.37 23.24
N ASN A 579 -14.05 20.65 24.07
CA ASN A 579 -14.87 21.24 25.12
C ASN A 579 -13.99 21.60 26.33
N GLY A 580 -14.32 22.71 27.00
CA GLY A 580 -13.62 23.17 28.21
C GLY A 580 -14.06 22.49 29.51
N SER A 581 -14.79 21.38 29.48
CA SER A 581 -15.24 20.69 30.70
C SER A 581 -14.28 19.58 31.11
N GLU A 582 -13.63 19.78 32.25
CA GLU A 582 -12.65 18.92 32.90
C GLU A 582 -13.01 17.42 32.86
N SER A 583 -12.21 16.64 32.13
CA SER A 583 -12.07 15.19 32.27
C SER A 583 -10.59 14.89 32.41
N ASN A 584 -10.21 14.20 33.48
CA ASN A 584 -8.85 13.79 33.78
C ASN A 584 -8.30 12.88 32.67
N ASP A 585 -7.09 13.16 32.17
CA ASP A 585 -6.28 12.30 31.28
C ASP A 585 -7.08 11.49 30.25
N ASP A 586 -7.97 12.13 29.50
CA ASP A 586 -8.44 11.52 28.26
C ASP A 586 -7.32 11.71 27.24
N ASN A 587 -6.40 10.73 27.17
CA ASN A 587 -5.51 10.55 26.03
C ASN A 587 -6.38 10.42 24.80
N PHE A 588 -6.55 11.55 24.12
CA PHE A 588 -7.33 11.60 22.92
C PHE A 588 -6.44 11.08 21.79
N LEU A 589 -6.47 9.76 21.63
CA LEU A 589 -5.90 9.10 20.47
C LEU A 589 -6.81 9.39 19.28
N ALA A 590 -6.66 10.54 18.66
CA ALA A 590 -7.14 10.71 17.31
C ALA A 590 -6.13 10.13 16.34
N GLN A 591 -6.16 8.81 16.19
CA GLN A 591 -5.40 8.17 15.14
C GLN A 591 -6.32 8.02 13.93
N LEU A 592 -6.08 8.81 12.90
CA LEU A 592 -6.62 8.50 11.58
C LEU A 592 -5.99 7.15 11.17
N SER A 593 -6.77 6.08 11.17
CA SER A 593 -6.36 4.72 10.83
C SER A 593 -6.31 4.48 9.33
N GLY A 594 -6.94 5.37 8.57
CA GLY A 594 -7.03 5.34 7.14
C GLY A 594 -7.78 6.59 6.72
N LEU A 595 -7.33 7.18 5.63
CA LEU A 595 -8.18 8.05 4.84
C LEU A 595 -8.59 7.22 3.63
N VAL A 596 -9.82 6.70 3.63
CA VAL A 596 -10.35 6.10 2.41
C VAL A 596 -10.88 7.24 1.58
N VAL A 597 -10.14 7.58 0.53
CA VAL A 597 -10.69 8.35 -0.58
C VAL A 597 -11.37 7.40 -1.54
N SER A 598 -12.69 7.33 -1.46
CA SER A 598 -13.50 6.46 -2.30
C SER A 598 -14.35 7.25 -3.28
N GLY A 599 -14.62 6.63 -4.44
CA GLY A 599 -15.48 7.17 -5.48
C GLY A 599 -14.84 8.31 -6.28
N MET A 600 -13.79 8.07 -7.05
CA MET A 600 -13.45 9.00 -8.14
C MET A 600 -14.32 8.72 -9.36
N ASP A 601 -14.45 9.67 -10.28
CA ASP A 601 -14.94 9.26 -11.60
C ASP A 601 -14.04 8.17 -12.19
N SER A 602 -14.68 7.29 -12.96
CA SER A 602 -14.23 6.21 -13.84
C SER A 602 -13.10 6.48 -14.83
N SER A 603 -12.07 7.09 -14.33
CA SER A 603 -10.77 6.78 -14.82
C SER A 603 -9.86 6.53 -13.66
N LYS A 604 -9.84 7.35 -12.59
CA LYS A 604 -8.72 7.45 -11.66
C LYS A 604 -9.08 7.02 -10.25
N THR A 605 -8.79 5.79 -9.84
CA THR A 605 -8.88 5.42 -8.43
C THR A 605 -7.59 5.88 -7.72
N LEU A 606 -7.66 6.74 -6.69
CA LEU A 606 -6.80 6.51 -5.52
C LEU A 606 -7.13 5.10 -5.11
N ALA A 607 -6.20 4.16 -5.35
CA ALA A 607 -6.20 2.91 -4.60
C ALA A 607 -6.52 3.26 -3.15
N GLU A 608 -7.29 2.42 -2.44
CA GLU A 608 -7.44 2.54 -0.98
C GLU A 608 -6.05 2.79 -0.42
N THR A 609 -5.76 4.06 -0.20
CA THR A 609 -4.45 4.49 0.21
C THR A 609 -4.69 4.51 1.69
N GLY A 610 -4.36 3.40 2.34
CA GLY A 610 -4.02 3.44 3.74
C GLY A 610 -2.87 4.42 3.85
N LEU A 611 -3.20 5.72 3.88
CA LEU A 611 -2.25 6.77 4.10
C LEU A 611 -1.53 6.38 5.38
N PRO A 612 -0.19 6.29 5.38
CA PRO A 612 0.54 6.14 6.62
C PRO A 612 0.30 7.43 7.38
N VAL A 613 -0.72 7.40 8.22
CA VAL A 613 -1.00 8.52 9.09
C VAL A 613 0.02 8.43 10.20
N ASN A 614 0.99 9.33 10.19
CA ASN A 614 1.66 9.70 11.42
C ASN A 614 0.64 10.49 12.25
N GLY A 615 -0.32 9.75 12.84
CA GLY A 615 -1.20 10.31 13.85
C GLY A 615 -0.33 10.72 15.02
N GLY A 616 -0.13 12.03 15.19
CA GLY A 616 0.39 12.55 16.43
C GLY A 616 -0.61 12.22 17.53
N THR A 617 -0.13 11.65 18.63
CA THR A 617 -0.95 11.68 19.85
C THR A 617 -0.96 13.13 20.31
N MET A 618 -2.14 13.75 20.39
CA MET A 618 -2.25 15.07 21.02
C MET A 618 -2.92 14.91 22.37
N THR A 619 -2.20 15.30 23.39
CA THR A 619 -2.69 15.35 24.75
C THR A 619 -3.18 16.77 25.04
N ILE A 620 -4.39 16.89 25.56
CA ILE A 620 -4.85 18.14 26.16
C ILE A 620 -4.30 18.17 27.57
N ASP A 621 -3.51 19.20 27.88
CA ASP A 621 -3.00 19.41 29.22
C ASP A 621 -3.93 20.34 30.01
N ALA A 622 -4.90 19.70 30.64
CA ALA A 622 -5.78 20.31 31.62
C ALA A 622 -5.19 20.27 33.04
N VAL A 623 -4.00 19.68 33.19
CA VAL A 623 -3.37 19.50 34.48
C VAL A 623 -2.71 20.83 34.85
N SER A 624 -2.93 21.27 36.09
CA SER A 624 -2.16 22.39 36.60
C SER A 624 -0.82 21.88 37.10
N PRO A 625 0.29 22.64 36.95
CA PRO A 625 1.59 22.21 37.40
C PRO A 625 1.54 21.95 38.90
N THR A 626 1.53 20.69 39.30
CA THR A 626 1.66 20.33 40.72
C THR A 626 3.12 20.22 41.05
N VAL A 627 3.49 20.48 42.31
CA VAL A 627 4.82 20.07 42.74
C VAL A 627 4.84 18.55 42.80
N ASP A 628 5.59 17.96 41.89
CA ASP A 628 5.74 16.52 41.79
C ASP A 628 6.75 16.03 42.80
N SER A 629 7.90 16.70 42.84
CA SER A 629 8.96 16.32 43.75
C SER A 629 9.85 17.47 44.13
N VAL A 630 10.60 17.25 45.19
CA VAL A 630 11.75 18.08 45.54
C VAL A 630 12.97 17.15 45.59
N SER A 631 14.11 17.62 45.10
CA SER A 631 15.36 16.87 44.89
C SER A 631 16.55 17.82 45.07
N ALA A 632 17.74 17.42 44.64
CA ALA A 632 18.92 18.27 44.65
C ALA A 632 19.94 17.92 43.53
N ASP A 633 20.64 18.93 42.99
CA ASP A 633 21.84 18.81 42.14
C ASP A 633 23.10 18.56 42.97
N LYS A 634 22.97 17.59 43.88
CA LYS A 634 24.08 16.90 44.52
C LYS A 634 23.83 15.41 44.41
N THR A 635 24.91 14.67 44.28
CA THR A 635 24.87 13.21 44.28
C THR A 635 24.30 12.70 45.61
N ASN A 636 23.73 11.50 45.68
CA ASN A 636 23.48 10.93 47.00
C ASN A 636 24.83 10.61 47.64
N GLY A 637 24.97 10.87 48.93
CA GLY A 637 26.25 10.69 49.59
C GLY A 637 26.39 11.56 50.81
N ALA A 638 27.49 11.31 51.53
CA ALA A 638 27.84 12.03 52.73
C ALA A 638 28.27 13.46 52.39
N TYR A 639 27.46 14.45 52.74
CA TYR A 639 27.89 15.85 52.65
C TYR A 639 28.37 16.36 54.00
N GLY A 640 29.60 16.86 53.99
CA GLY A 640 30.24 17.44 55.14
C GLY A 640 29.94 18.94 55.28
N PRO A 641 30.16 19.53 56.46
CA PRO A 641 30.02 20.97 56.66
C PRO A 641 30.82 21.81 55.63
N GLY A 642 30.14 22.80 55.03
CA GLY A 642 30.71 23.73 54.04
C GLY A 642 30.41 23.39 52.58
N GLU A 643 29.77 22.27 52.30
CA GLU A 643 29.39 21.87 50.95
C GLU A 643 28.03 22.48 50.52
N VAL A 644 27.92 22.94 49.27
CA VAL A 644 26.67 23.50 48.69
C VAL A 644 25.81 22.36 48.14
N ILE A 645 24.51 22.37 48.40
CA ILE A 645 23.51 21.43 47.88
C ILE A 645 22.43 22.24 47.15
N PRO A 646 22.41 22.27 45.80
CA PRO A 646 21.33 22.91 45.05
C PRO A 646 20.04 22.10 45.17
N ILE A 647 18.99 22.62 45.76
CA ILE A 647 17.68 21.95 45.92
C ILE A 647 16.82 22.22 44.69
N GLU A 648 16.30 21.19 44.06
CA GLU A 648 15.52 21.25 42.82
C GLU A 648 14.06 20.93 43.11
N VAL A 649 13.16 21.87 42.90
CA VAL A 649 11.71 21.64 42.97
C VAL A 649 11.20 21.38 41.58
N VAL A 650 10.71 20.17 41.36
CA VAL A 650 10.21 19.70 40.06
C VAL A 650 8.69 19.77 40.06
N PHE A 651 8.14 20.36 39.02
CA PHE A 651 6.72 20.43 38.74
C PHE A 651 6.30 19.32 37.78
N SER A 652 5.00 19.02 37.73
CA SER A 652 4.41 18.02 36.83
C SER A 652 4.61 18.29 35.34
N GLU A 653 5.01 19.51 35.00
CA GLU A 653 5.26 19.97 33.64
C GLU A 653 6.19 21.19 33.66
N ASP A 654 6.65 21.59 32.48
CA ASP A 654 7.51 22.75 32.33
C ASP A 654 6.82 24.04 32.80
N VAL A 655 7.48 24.80 33.67
CA VAL A 655 6.93 26.03 34.24
C VAL A 655 7.72 27.28 33.80
N ILE A 656 6.98 28.36 33.68
CA ILE A 656 7.36 29.73 33.35
C ILE A 656 7.16 30.57 34.62
N VAL A 657 8.26 31.16 35.09
CA VAL A 657 8.33 31.86 36.38
C VAL A 657 8.46 33.37 36.18
N THR A 658 7.70 34.15 36.95
CA THR A 658 7.92 35.60 37.09
C THR A 658 8.09 35.96 38.58
N GLY A 659 8.88 36.97 38.94
CA GLY A 659 9.14 37.34 40.35
C GLY A 659 10.18 36.45 41.07
N THR A 660 10.11 36.36 42.41
CA THR A 660 11.14 35.67 43.25
C THR A 660 10.54 34.69 44.29
N PRO A 661 10.08 33.49 43.90
CA PRO A 661 9.60 32.45 44.83
C PRO A 661 10.66 31.97 45.87
N GLN A 662 10.23 31.30 46.97
CA GLN A 662 11.10 30.87 48.09
C GLN A 662 10.73 29.47 48.67
N ILE A 663 11.70 28.73 49.25
CA ILE A 663 11.53 27.43 49.97
C ILE A 663 12.24 27.37 51.35
N THR A 664 11.78 26.54 52.31
CA THR A 664 12.37 26.38 53.67
C THR A 664 12.71 24.91 54.04
N LEU A 665 13.96 24.60 54.46
CA LEU A 665 14.56 23.26 54.71
C LEU A 665 14.73 22.88 56.20
N GLU A 666 14.53 21.60 56.56
CA GLU A 666 14.75 20.99 57.87
C GLU A 666 16.20 20.48 58.02
N THR A 667 16.99 21.23 58.76
CA THR A 667 18.43 21.00 58.92
C THR A 667 18.83 20.72 60.37
N GLY A 668 17.86 20.57 61.29
CA GLY A 668 18.06 20.24 62.69
C GLY A 668 17.53 21.29 63.66
N GLY A 669 18.41 21.98 64.39
CA GLY A 669 17.98 22.91 65.45
C GLY A 669 17.49 24.29 64.95
N THR A 670 17.87 24.68 63.73
CA THR A 670 17.50 25.95 63.09
C THR A 670 17.45 25.73 61.58
N ASP A 671 16.28 25.98 61.00
CA ASP A 671 15.95 25.66 59.61
C ASP A 671 16.44 26.72 58.62
N ALA A 672 16.80 26.28 57.41
CA ALA A 672 17.32 27.14 56.35
C ALA A 672 16.21 27.67 55.41
N VAL A 673 16.24 28.96 55.03
CA VAL A 673 15.32 29.56 54.02
C VAL A 673 16.12 29.93 52.77
N VAL A 674 15.63 29.55 51.59
CA VAL A 674 16.35 29.65 50.31
C VAL A 674 15.51 30.37 49.23
N ASP A 675 16.10 31.36 48.56
CA ASP A 675 15.45 32.19 47.53
C ASP A 675 15.69 31.64 46.11
N PHE A 676 14.70 31.76 45.22
CA PHE A 676 14.91 31.45 43.80
C PHE A 676 15.64 32.58 43.07
N THR A 677 16.78 32.26 42.43
CA THR A 677 17.61 33.22 41.68
C THR A 677 17.86 32.83 40.21
N GLY A 678 17.16 31.81 39.71
CA GLY A 678 17.36 31.20 38.38
C GLY A 678 16.54 31.78 37.22
N ALA A 679 16.60 31.15 36.04
CA ALA A 679 15.89 31.54 34.81
C ALA A 679 14.51 30.87 34.66
N SER A 680 13.65 31.41 33.79
CA SER A 680 12.19 31.20 33.73
C SER A 680 11.70 30.14 32.74
N SER A 681 12.43 29.04 32.52
CA SER A 681 11.98 27.99 31.58
C SER A 681 12.46 26.60 31.97
N GLY A 682 11.51 25.70 32.16
CA GLY A 682 11.69 24.28 32.49
C GLY A 682 10.84 23.86 33.69
N SER A 683 10.68 22.56 33.90
CA SER A 683 9.88 21.98 34.98
C SER A 683 10.55 22.06 36.36
N THR A 684 11.82 22.45 36.43
CA THR A 684 12.60 22.45 37.68
C THR A 684 13.04 23.85 38.09
N LEU A 685 12.73 24.22 39.34
CA LEU A 685 13.31 25.40 39.99
C LEU A 685 14.43 24.99 40.95
N THR A 686 15.62 25.56 40.79
CA THR A 686 16.77 25.30 41.68
C THR A 686 16.96 26.39 42.75
N PHE A 687 17.20 25.96 43.98
CA PHE A 687 17.40 26.74 45.21
C PHE A 687 18.72 26.32 45.88
N ASP A 688 19.77 27.14 45.83
CA ASP A 688 21.10 26.78 46.33
C ASP A 688 21.23 26.80 47.87
N TYR A 689 21.20 25.63 48.54
CA TYR A 689 21.45 25.47 49.99
C TYR A 689 22.94 25.20 50.29
N THR A 690 23.45 25.55 51.49
CA THR A 690 24.84 25.30 51.91
C THR A 690 24.89 24.67 53.30
N VAL A 691 25.53 23.51 53.47
CA VAL A 691 25.56 22.71 54.71
C VAL A 691 26.31 23.45 55.81
N GLY A 692 25.58 23.83 56.85
CA GLY A 692 26.09 24.49 58.04
C GLY A 692 26.80 23.55 59.01
N THR A 693 27.60 24.11 59.92
CA THR A 693 28.20 23.32 61.01
C THR A 693 27.13 22.95 62.04
N GLY A 694 26.90 21.65 62.22
CA GLY A 694 25.89 21.15 63.15
C GLY A 694 24.58 20.72 62.48
N ASP A 695 24.48 20.87 61.16
CA ASP A 695 23.40 20.31 60.36
C ASP A 695 23.56 18.80 60.36
N VAL A 696 22.55 18.10 60.84
CA VAL A 696 22.57 16.64 60.95
C VAL A 696 21.22 16.12 60.51
N ASN A 697 21.24 15.44 59.38
CA ASN A 697 20.12 14.70 58.87
C ASN A 697 20.71 13.55 58.07
N THR A 698 20.32 12.32 58.41
CA THR A 698 20.71 11.20 57.57
C THR A 698 20.00 11.25 56.22
N ASP A 699 19.04 12.17 56.06
CA ASP A 699 18.20 12.35 54.89
C ASP A 699 17.51 13.74 54.86
N LEU A 700 18.18 14.74 54.27
CA LEU A 700 17.75 16.16 54.29
C LEU A 700 16.33 16.39 53.71
N ASP A 701 15.50 17.25 54.31
CA ASP A 701 14.14 17.59 53.79
C ASP A 701 13.70 19.06 54.00
N TYR A 702 12.42 19.39 53.72
CA TYR A 702 11.75 20.66 54.00
C TYR A 702 10.76 20.64 55.18
N ILE A 703 10.42 21.82 55.73
CA ILE A 703 9.74 21.93 57.03
C ILE A 703 8.26 21.52 57.03
N SER A 704 7.55 21.65 55.89
CA SER A 704 6.11 21.31 55.78
C SER A 704 5.61 21.34 54.33
N THR A 705 4.38 20.88 54.11
CA THR A 705 3.68 20.89 52.82
C THR A 705 3.43 22.28 52.23
N SER A 706 3.59 23.35 53.01
CA SER A 706 3.41 24.74 52.57
C SER A 706 4.70 25.55 52.59
N ALA A 707 5.86 24.88 52.55
CA ALA A 707 7.16 25.55 52.63
C ALA A 707 7.53 26.34 51.36
N LEU A 708 6.86 26.10 50.21
CA LEU A 708 7.05 26.82 48.94
C LEU A 708 6.04 27.96 48.78
N ALA A 709 6.50 29.16 48.38
CA ALA A 709 5.63 30.33 48.24
C ALA A 709 5.97 31.24 47.04
N PHE A 710 4.95 31.90 46.45
CA PHE A 710 5.08 32.78 45.27
C PHE A 710 5.89 34.06 45.52
N ASN A 711 5.80 34.65 46.72
CA ASN A 711 6.49 35.90 47.09
C ASN A 711 6.37 37.02 46.03
N SER A 712 5.12 37.40 45.70
CA SER A 712 4.78 38.39 44.66
C SER A 712 5.13 38.02 43.21
N GLY A 713 5.51 36.76 42.94
CA GLY A 713 5.71 36.19 41.60
C GLY A 713 4.59 35.28 41.10
N THR A 714 4.84 34.54 40.00
CA THR A 714 3.96 33.51 39.43
C THR A 714 4.76 32.28 39.00
N ILE A 715 4.13 31.10 38.99
CA ILE A 715 4.64 29.85 38.40
C ILE A 715 3.47 29.26 37.58
N ARG A 716 3.64 29.10 36.27
CA ARG A 716 2.61 28.67 35.29
C ARG A 716 3.22 27.84 34.17
N ASP A 717 2.52 26.92 33.53
CA ASP A 717 3.05 26.20 32.36
C ASP A 717 2.93 26.95 31.02
N SER A 718 3.34 26.28 29.93
CA SER A 718 3.21 26.76 28.55
C SER A 718 1.77 26.78 28.02
N ALA A 719 0.87 25.93 28.55
CA ALA A 719 -0.56 25.94 28.24
C ALA A 719 -1.33 27.05 28.99
N GLY A 720 -0.73 27.65 30.01
CA GLY A 720 -1.21 28.78 30.80
C GLY A 720 -1.80 28.43 32.19
N ASN A 721 -1.75 27.17 32.64
CA ASN A 721 -2.32 26.77 33.93
C ASN A 721 -1.46 27.30 35.10
N THR A 722 -2.06 27.50 36.28
CA THR A 722 -1.35 28.07 37.46
C THR A 722 -0.93 26.98 38.42
N ALA A 723 0.34 26.99 38.82
CA ALA A 723 0.91 25.91 39.62
C ALA A 723 0.33 25.79 41.04
N VAL A 724 0.12 24.56 41.48
CA VAL A 724 -0.29 24.20 42.85
C VAL A 724 0.97 23.95 43.69
N LEU A 725 1.26 24.86 44.62
CA LEU A 725 2.51 24.86 45.41
C LEU A 725 2.53 23.91 46.63
N THR A 726 1.58 22.96 46.70
CA THR A 726 1.52 22.04 47.84
C THR A 726 2.64 21.02 47.70
N LEU A 727 3.61 21.06 48.61
CA LEU A 727 4.67 20.07 48.68
C LEU A 727 4.13 18.77 49.32
N ALA A 728 4.80 17.65 49.04
CA ALA A 728 4.52 16.41 49.74
C ALA A 728 4.72 16.56 51.25
N VAL A 729 4.15 15.62 52.03
CA VAL A 729 4.48 15.55 53.46
C VAL A 729 5.97 15.19 53.55
N PRO A 730 6.78 15.87 54.39
CA PRO A 730 8.18 15.52 54.56
C PRO A 730 8.38 14.03 54.87
N GLY A 731 9.37 13.40 54.23
CA GLY A 731 9.64 11.97 54.24
C GLY A 731 8.63 11.10 53.47
N ALA A 732 7.57 11.68 52.89
CA ALA A 732 6.69 10.99 51.95
C ALA A 732 7.18 11.15 50.51
N ALA A 733 6.71 10.30 49.61
CA ALA A 733 7.04 10.38 48.19
C ALA A 733 6.81 11.81 47.63
N GLY A 734 7.76 12.30 46.84
CA GLY A 734 7.77 13.69 46.35
C GLY A 734 8.43 14.71 47.30
N SER A 735 8.88 14.28 48.47
CA SER A 735 9.73 15.11 49.35
C SER A 735 11.22 14.97 49.02
N LEU A 736 12.03 15.89 49.53
CA LEU A 736 13.47 15.91 49.29
C LEU A 736 14.15 14.69 49.94
N ALA A 737 13.77 14.35 51.17
CA ALA A 737 14.27 13.14 51.83
C ALA A 737 13.79 11.86 51.11
N ALA A 738 12.62 11.90 50.46
CA ALA A 738 12.22 10.78 49.62
C ALA A 738 13.00 10.69 48.29
N ALA A 739 13.51 11.80 47.76
CA ALA A 739 14.15 11.85 46.45
C ALA A 739 15.67 11.66 46.51
N LYS A 740 16.30 12.21 47.54
CA LYS A 740 17.74 12.20 47.68
C LYS A 740 18.11 11.76 49.07
N ASN A 741 18.90 10.69 49.14
CA ASN A 741 19.59 10.30 50.36
C ASN A 741 20.82 11.19 50.52
N LEU A 742 20.55 12.46 50.80
CA LEU A 742 21.56 13.42 51.20
C LEU A 742 21.81 13.18 52.67
N ASP A 743 22.58 12.12 52.89
CA ASP A 743 23.12 11.83 54.19
C ASP A 743 24.11 12.94 54.47
N ILE A 744 23.79 13.82 55.39
CA ILE A 744 24.81 14.71 55.94
C ILE A 744 25.55 13.98 57.11
N GLY A 745 25.86 12.66 56.91
CA GLY A 745 26.40 11.61 57.84
C GLY A 745 27.63 10.73 57.36
N LEU A 746 27.78 9.42 57.71
CA LEU A 746 29.08 8.61 57.77
C LEU A 746 29.22 7.38 56.77
N PRO A 747 30.43 6.80 56.41
CA PRO A 747 30.74 5.85 55.26
C PRO A 747 30.62 4.27 55.45
N VAL A 748 30.96 3.42 54.45
CA VAL A 748 30.80 1.92 54.30
C VAL A 748 32.05 1.17 53.66
N VAL A 749 32.25 -0.17 53.73
CA VAL A 749 33.45 -0.95 53.21
C VAL A 749 33.22 -2.40 52.63
N ASP A 750 33.92 -2.80 51.55
CA ASP A 750 33.76 -4.03 50.68
C ASP A 750 35.10 -4.67 50.20
N PHE A 751 35.13 -5.85 49.57
CA PHE A 751 36.22 -6.30 48.66
C PHE A 751 36.05 -5.71 47.25
N THR A 752 37.15 -5.44 46.56
CA THR A 752 37.15 -4.74 45.26
C THR A 752 36.63 -5.58 44.12
N ALA A 753 36.84 -6.89 44.21
CA ALA A 753 36.47 -7.81 43.16
C ALA A 753 35.83 -9.02 43.80
N ALA A 754 34.84 -9.56 43.11
CA ALA A 754 34.30 -10.87 43.42
C ALA A 754 35.11 -11.98 42.74
N GLY A 755 36.17 -11.66 41.98
CA GLY A 755 37.09 -12.62 41.35
C GLY A 755 38.11 -12.00 40.37
N GLN A 756 39.09 -12.75 39.89
CA GLN A 756 40.11 -12.32 38.90
C GLN A 756 40.75 -13.56 38.23
N SER A 757 41.58 -13.48 37.17
CA SER A 757 42.30 -14.65 36.62
C SER A 757 43.81 -14.42 36.62
N THR A 758 44.59 -15.48 36.54
CA THR A 758 46.05 -15.44 36.50
C THR A 758 46.55 -16.65 35.74
N ASP A 759 47.75 -16.58 35.19
CA ASP A 759 48.43 -17.76 34.64
C ASP A 759 48.95 -18.62 35.78
N GLU A 760 48.94 -19.95 35.63
CA GLU A 760 49.41 -20.90 36.64
C GLU A 760 50.90 -20.71 36.99
N THR A 761 51.71 -20.19 36.06
CA THR A 761 53.11 -19.81 36.32
C THR A 761 53.27 -18.63 37.29
N THR A 762 52.17 -17.97 37.64
CA THR A 762 52.18 -16.76 38.47
C THR A 762 52.44 -17.08 39.93
N VAL A 763 53.55 -16.57 40.46
CA VAL A 763 53.99 -16.85 41.84
C VAL A 763 53.11 -16.20 42.92
N SER A 764 52.36 -15.13 42.60
CA SER A 764 51.53 -14.42 43.61
C SER A 764 50.51 -13.44 43.04
N VAL A 765 49.36 -13.37 43.68
CA VAL A 765 48.13 -12.71 43.26
C VAL A 765 47.45 -12.03 44.46
N THR A 766 46.78 -10.87 44.30
CA THR A 766 46.21 -10.11 45.44
C THR A 766 44.71 -9.82 45.36
N VAL A 767 44.00 -9.83 46.48
CA VAL A 767 42.58 -9.49 46.65
C VAL A 767 42.43 -8.21 47.51
N THR A 768 41.76 -7.16 47.03
CA THR A 768 41.72 -5.83 47.70
C THR A 768 40.39 -5.59 48.43
N ALA A 769 40.37 -4.82 49.54
CA ALA A 769 39.18 -4.25 50.20
C ALA A 769 39.14 -2.73 50.08
N THR A 770 37.93 -2.14 49.96
CA THR A 770 37.64 -0.76 49.61
C THR A 770 36.48 -0.12 50.39
N LEU A 771 36.60 1.14 50.79
CA LEU A 771 35.51 1.99 51.28
C LEU A 771 34.63 2.52 50.15
N ASP A 772 33.37 2.73 50.46
CA ASP A 772 32.36 3.27 49.53
C ASP A 772 32.57 4.76 49.23
N ARG A 773 33.19 5.49 50.15
CA ARG A 773 33.58 6.88 49.95
C ARG A 773 34.83 7.22 50.72
N THR A 774 35.62 8.11 50.13
CA THR A 774 36.68 8.77 50.87
C THR A 774 36.06 9.49 52.04
N THR A 775 36.69 9.38 53.19
CA THR A 775 36.36 10.26 54.29
C THR A 775 37.57 11.01 54.73
N SER A 776 37.33 12.13 55.39
CA SER A 776 38.37 12.88 56.09
C SER A 776 38.94 12.11 57.29
N GLN A 777 38.56 10.84 57.53
CA GLN A 777 38.90 9.99 58.68
C GLN A 777 39.25 8.52 58.27
N SER A 778 39.88 7.68 59.13
CA SER A 778 40.40 6.31 58.80
C SER A 778 39.51 5.12 59.26
N VAL A 779 39.63 3.92 58.65
CA VAL A 779 38.74 2.70 58.76
C VAL A 779 39.47 1.31 58.90
N SER A 780 38.83 0.20 59.37
CA SER A 780 39.44 -1.15 59.73
C SER A 780 38.56 -2.41 59.36
N VAL A 781 39.03 -3.62 58.89
CA VAL A 781 38.25 -4.76 58.22
C VAL A 781 38.75 -6.29 58.29
N PRO A 782 38.06 -7.32 58.86
CA PRO A 782 38.41 -8.83 58.87
C PRO A 782 38.09 -9.83 57.63
N PHE A 783 38.56 -11.15 57.50
CA PHE A 783 38.37 -12.17 56.33
C PHE A 783 38.75 -13.77 56.39
N SER A 784 38.34 -14.71 55.44
CA SER A 784 38.59 -16.24 55.23
C SER A 784 38.53 -16.92 53.76
N ILE A 785 38.61 -18.26 53.48
CA ILE A 785 38.54 -19.00 52.12
C ILE A 785 37.38 -20.04 51.99
N ALA A 786 36.69 -20.15 50.84
CA ALA A 786 35.45 -20.93 50.62
C ALA A 786 35.58 -22.20 49.74
N GLY A 787 34.74 -23.23 49.99
CA GLY A 787 34.92 -24.61 49.47
C GLY A 787 34.27 -24.98 48.11
N GLY A 788 33.92 -24.01 47.27
CA GLY A 788 33.33 -24.22 45.93
C GLY A 788 34.30 -23.99 44.76
N SER A 789 35.57 -23.76 45.07
CA SER A 789 36.70 -23.68 44.14
C SER A 789 36.84 -24.94 43.28
N THR A 790 37.16 -24.80 41.99
CA THR A 790 37.50 -25.94 41.09
C THR A 790 38.99 -26.25 41.13
N ALA A 791 39.81 -25.21 41.33
CA ALA A 791 41.22 -25.36 41.67
C ALA A 791 41.32 -25.84 43.11
N ALA A 792 42.16 -26.84 43.34
CA ALA A 792 42.41 -27.50 44.59
C ALA A 792 43.72 -26.99 45.20
N ASP A 793 43.66 -26.47 46.43
CA ASP A 793 44.87 -26.30 47.25
C ASP A 793 45.29 -27.70 47.78
N PRO A 794 46.47 -28.24 47.44
CA PRO A 794 47.64 -27.55 46.88
C PRO A 794 48.02 -27.99 45.45
N ASP A 795 47.14 -28.69 44.74
CA ASP A 795 47.48 -29.15 43.38
C ASP A 795 47.60 -27.93 42.44
N ASP A 796 46.82 -26.88 42.72
CA ASP A 796 46.67 -25.69 41.86
C ASP A 796 47.00 -24.33 42.57
N TYR A 797 47.00 -24.17 43.93
CA TYR A 797 47.34 -22.89 44.64
C TYR A 797 47.58 -22.89 46.20
N THR A 798 48.03 -21.75 46.82
CA THR A 798 48.18 -21.45 48.30
C THR A 798 47.87 -19.97 48.77
N VAL A 799 47.64 -19.64 50.08
CA VAL A 799 47.25 -18.25 50.60
C VAL A 799 48.21 -17.60 51.64
N ALA A 800 48.51 -16.28 51.56
CA ALA A 800 49.60 -15.59 52.29
C ALA A 800 49.29 -14.44 53.30
N THR A 801 48.18 -13.69 53.22
CA THR A 801 47.89 -12.53 54.13
C THR A 801 47.06 -12.91 55.38
N GLY A 802 47.24 -12.19 56.50
CA GLY A 802 46.49 -12.38 57.76
C GLY A 802 45.34 -11.38 57.99
N SER A 803 44.40 -11.72 58.88
CA SER A 803 43.18 -10.95 59.17
C SER A 803 43.19 -10.32 60.58
N PRO A 804 42.73 -9.05 60.81
CA PRO A 804 42.06 -8.11 59.89
C PRO A 804 42.97 -7.10 59.18
N LEU A 805 42.44 -6.54 58.09
CA LEU A 805 42.96 -5.50 57.19
C LEU A 805 42.64 -4.05 57.68
N THR A 806 43.36 -3.01 57.26
CA THR A 806 43.16 -1.60 57.71
C THR A 806 43.27 -0.58 56.56
N ILE A 807 42.41 0.46 56.54
CA ILE A 807 42.32 1.52 55.52
C ILE A 807 42.54 2.92 56.14
N ALA A 808 43.55 3.68 55.69
CA ALA A 808 43.89 4.99 56.29
C ALA A 808 42.94 6.14 55.87
N ALA A 809 42.99 7.28 56.58
CA ALA A 809 42.15 8.45 56.27
C ALA A 809 42.47 9.05 54.90
N GLY A 810 41.43 9.45 54.16
CA GLY A 810 41.56 9.87 52.75
C GLY A 810 41.86 8.71 51.79
N ASN A 811 42.25 7.54 52.29
CA ASN A 811 42.40 6.34 51.48
C ASN A 811 41.10 5.56 51.49
N THR A 812 40.92 4.80 50.43
CA THR A 812 39.76 3.95 50.30
C THR A 812 40.12 2.48 50.35
N SER A 813 41.38 1.99 50.35
CA SER A 813 41.63 0.53 50.22
C SER A 813 42.86 -0.08 50.91
N ALA A 814 42.93 -1.44 50.94
CA ALA A 814 44.06 -2.31 51.37
C ALA A 814 43.92 -3.78 50.84
N THR A 815 44.94 -4.70 50.92
CA THR A 815 44.93 -6.02 50.19
C THR A 815 45.29 -7.33 50.97
N ILE A 816 44.93 -8.49 50.39
CA ILE A 816 45.14 -9.93 50.74
C ILE A 816 45.92 -10.62 49.60
N THR A 817 46.64 -11.73 49.81
CA THR A 817 47.53 -12.38 48.79
C THR A 817 47.38 -13.92 48.69
N ILE A 818 47.41 -14.53 47.48
CA ILE A 818 47.24 -15.95 47.07
C ILE A 818 48.27 -16.33 45.97
N ASN A 819 48.77 -17.57 45.86
CA ASN A 819 49.83 -18.00 44.93
C ASN A 819 49.45 -19.31 44.16
N PRO A 820 49.26 -19.29 42.83
CA PRO A 820 49.10 -20.47 41.95
C PRO A 820 50.30 -21.46 41.87
N ASP A 821 50.05 -22.68 41.41
CA ASP A 821 51.01 -23.77 41.12
C ASP A 821 50.88 -24.24 39.63
N ASP A 822 51.98 -24.67 38.97
CA ASP A 822 52.21 -24.74 37.50
C ASP A 822 52.61 -26.16 37.01
N ASP A 823 52.00 -26.72 35.92
CA ASP A 823 52.32 -28.07 35.36
C ASP A 823 52.63 -28.22 33.83
N ASP A 824 52.30 -29.33 33.15
CA ASP A 824 52.63 -29.66 31.73
C ASP A 824 51.40 -30.20 30.91
N LEU A 825 50.17 -30.17 31.45
CA LEU A 825 48.94 -30.65 30.80
C LEU A 825 48.20 -29.52 30.07
N ASP A 826 47.77 -29.70 28.81
CA ASP A 826 46.88 -28.73 28.14
C ASP A 826 45.45 -28.82 28.72
N GLU A 827 45.12 -27.91 29.65
CA GLU A 827 43.87 -27.89 30.39
C GLU A 827 42.91 -26.76 29.98
N ALA A 828 41.89 -26.55 30.81
CA ALA A 828 41.03 -25.38 30.76
C ALA A 828 41.13 -24.69 32.11
N ALA A 829 40.97 -23.37 32.11
CA ALA A 829 41.14 -22.56 33.31
C ALA A 829 40.24 -22.94 34.53
N GLU A 830 40.77 -22.83 35.76
CA GLU A 830 40.19 -23.28 37.05
C GLU A 830 40.04 -22.18 38.14
N THR A 831 39.57 -22.38 39.41
CA THR A 831 39.15 -21.27 40.36
C THR A 831 39.31 -21.43 41.91
N VAL A 832 39.45 -20.33 42.72
CA VAL A 832 39.76 -20.17 44.19
C VAL A 832 38.94 -19.07 44.93
N ILE A 833 38.31 -19.24 46.12
CA ILE A 833 37.31 -18.27 46.70
C ILE A 833 37.62 -17.70 48.15
N VAL A 834 37.41 -16.39 48.51
CA VAL A 834 37.76 -15.64 49.79
C VAL A 834 36.57 -14.88 50.46
N ASP A 835 36.38 -14.69 51.80
CA ASP A 835 35.21 -14.04 52.54
C ASP A 835 35.53 -12.91 53.63
N MET A 836 34.70 -11.88 54.07
CA MET A 836 34.96 -10.64 54.94
C MET A 836 34.17 -10.44 56.31
N GLY A 837 34.66 -9.64 57.32
CA GLY A 837 34.04 -9.23 58.65
C GLY A 837 33.88 -7.69 59.00
N THR A 838 33.59 -7.26 60.27
CA THR A 838 33.02 -5.90 60.68
C THR A 838 33.97 -4.67 60.98
N PRO A 839 33.62 -3.37 60.65
CA PRO A 839 34.49 -2.17 60.57
C PRO A 839 34.17 -0.99 61.53
N VAL A 840 35.01 0.08 61.55
CA VAL A 840 34.96 1.29 62.43
C VAL A 840 35.16 2.60 61.64
N ASN A 841 34.47 3.71 62.00
CA ASN A 841 34.32 4.97 61.20
C ASN A 841 33.76 4.76 59.80
N ALA A 842 33.31 3.55 59.56
CA ALA A 842 32.52 3.11 58.45
C ALA A 842 31.64 1.96 58.92
N SER A 843 30.73 1.54 58.06
CA SER A 843 29.88 0.37 58.20
C SER A 843 30.29 -0.72 57.19
N GLN A 844 29.87 -2.00 57.34
CA GLN A 844 30.16 -3.06 56.33
C GLN A 844 29.32 -2.87 55.07
N GLY A 845 29.87 -3.22 53.91
CA GLY A 845 29.20 -3.32 52.63
C GLY A 845 28.78 -4.76 52.29
N THR A 846 29.06 -5.21 51.07
CA THR A 846 28.37 -6.28 50.33
C THR A 846 29.24 -7.35 49.68
N ILE A 847 30.31 -6.98 48.94
CA ILE A 847 31.27 -7.94 48.38
C ILE A 847 32.17 -8.32 49.52
N VAL A 848 31.60 -9.22 50.27
CA VAL A 848 32.29 -9.85 51.34
C VAL A 848 32.96 -11.12 50.84
N THR A 849 32.94 -11.48 49.53
CA THR A 849 33.57 -12.70 48.97
C THR A 849 34.28 -12.49 47.59
N HIS A 850 35.37 -13.19 47.23
CA HIS A 850 36.17 -13.07 45.98
C HIS A 850 36.70 -14.41 45.38
N THR A 851 36.62 -14.68 44.05
CA THR A 851 37.04 -15.91 43.33
C THR A 851 38.15 -15.73 42.28
N LEU A 852 39.39 -16.15 42.50
CA LEU A 852 40.49 -16.13 41.53
C LEU A 852 40.44 -17.35 40.56
N THR A 853 40.63 -17.18 39.25
CA THR A 853 40.74 -18.19 38.19
C THR A 853 42.21 -18.39 37.80
N ILE A 854 42.60 -19.59 37.37
CA ILE A 854 43.98 -19.91 36.98
C ILE A 854 43.92 -20.43 35.53
N ASP A 855 44.69 -19.83 34.62
CA ASP A 855 44.73 -20.11 33.19
C ASP A 855 45.97 -20.95 32.84
N ASP A 856 45.73 -21.90 31.95
CA ASP A 856 46.67 -22.88 31.43
C ASP A 856 47.68 -22.28 30.43
N ASP A 857 48.96 -22.62 30.55
CA ASP A 857 50.02 -22.11 29.66
C ASP A 857 50.62 -23.17 28.69
N ASP A 858 50.05 -24.37 28.68
CA ASP A 858 50.56 -25.52 27.95
C ASP A 858 50.18 -25.60 26.46
N ALA A 859 50.98 -26.37 25.70
CA ALA A 859 50.86 -26.45 24.25
C ALA A 859 49.87 -27.51 23.76
N THR A 860 49.01 -27.13 22.81
CA THR A 860 48.02 -28.01 22.18
C THR A 860 48.68 -29.20 21.43
N PRO A 861 48.16 -30.44 21.54
CA PRO A 861 48.78 -31.64 20.95
C PRO A 861 48.55 -31.80 19.42
N THR A 862 49.23 -32.77 18.78
CA THR A 862 49.06 -33.14 17.34
C THR A 862 48.40 -34.52 17.17
N VAL A 863 47.68 -34.79 16.06
CA VAL A 863 47.02 -36.08 15.73
C VAL A 863 47.56 -36.70 14.43
N THR A 864 47.91 -38.00 14.41
CA THR A 864 48.36 -38.74 13.21
C THR A 864 47.61 -40.07 13.04
N PHE A 865 47.46 -40.56 11.80
CA PHE A 865 47.13 -41.97 11.58
C PHE A 865 48.33 -42.87 11.96
N THR A 866 48.07 -44.01 12.58
CA THR A 866 49.13 -44.90 13.10
C THR A 866 49.87 -45.68 12.02
N ALA A 867 49.24 -45.88 10.86
CA ALA A 867 49.83 -46.55 9.69
C ALA A 867 49.40 -45.85 8.38
N PRO A 868 50.19 -45.94 7.29
CA PRO A 868 49.83 -45.34 6.01
C PRO A 868 49.01 -46.27 5.09
N SER A 869 48.95 -47.58 5.36
CA SER A 869 48.17 -48.52 4.55
C SER A 869 47.89 -49.86 5.23
N GLN A 870 46.90 -50.59 4.70
CA GLN A 870 46.57 -51.97 5.05
C GLN A 870 45.89 -52.70 3.87
N SER A 871 45.75 -54.03 3.93
CA SER A 871 45.10 -54.83 2.89
C SER A 871 44.37 -56.04 3.48
N ALA A 872 43.24 -56.42 2.90
CA ALA A 872 42.45 -57.58 3.29
C ALA A 872 41.61 -58.12 2.12
N ILE A 873 41.17 -59.37 2.25
CA ILE A 873 40.20 -59.99 1.32
C ILE A 873 38.81 -59.36 1.51
N GLU A 874 37.98 -59.33 0.48
CA GLU A 874 36.67 -58.67 0.52
C GLU A 874 35.67 -59.27 1.54
N SER A 875 35.81 -60.56 1.87
CA SER A 875 35.05 -61.22 2.95
C SER A 875 35.48 -60.83 4.39
N VAL A 876 36.38 -59.86 4.57
CA VAL A 876 36.89 -59.43 5.90
C VAL A 876 35.83 -58.73 6.76
N GLY A 877 34.80 -58.13 6.14
CA GLY A 877 33.87 -57.25 6.84
C GLY A 877 34.54 -55.93 7.24
N GLY A 878 34.89 -55.74 8.51
CA GLY A 878 35.37 -54.44 9.04
C GLY A 878 36.88 -54.30 9.19
N LEU A 879 37.42 -53.15 8.79
CA LEU A 879 38.81 -52.71 8.96
C LEU A 879 38.86 -51.39 9.75
N THR A 880 39.90 -51.17 10.57
CA THR A 880 40.05 -49.93 11.36
C THR A 880 41.27 -49.11 10.93
N ILE A 881 41.17 -47.78 11.07
CA ILE A 881 42.24 -46.80 10.87
C ILE A 881 42.30 -45.95 12.15
N THR A 882 43.39 -46.04 12.93
CA THR A 882 43.53 -45.34 14.22
C THR A 882 44.15 -43.96 14.08
N ALA A 883 43.52 -42.94 14.67
CA ALA A 883 44.07 -41.60 14.88
C ALA A 883 44.61 -41.44 16.32
N GLN A 884 45.82 -40.91 16.49
CA GLN A 884 46.58 -40.89 17.75
C GLN A 884 47.18 -39.50 18.05
N LEU A 885 47.04 -39.03 19.29
CA LEU A 885 47.60 -37.77 19.83
C LEU A 885 49.08 -37.87 20.25
N SER A 886 49.82 -36.76 20.22
CA SER A 886 51.22 -36.66 20.67
C SER A 886 51.41 -36.51 22.17
N ALA A 887 50.45 -35.90 22.86
CA ALA A 887 50.39 -35.78 24.32
C ALA A 887 48.92 -35.91 24.75
N VAL A 888 48.70 -36.31 26.01
CA VAL A 888 47.35 -36.29 26.60
C VAL A 888 46.97 -34.83 26.81
N SER A 889 45.74 -34.48 26.47
CA SER A 889 45.18 -33.16 26.77
C SER A 889 44.10 -33.31 27.84
N GLY A 890 43.96 -32.31 28.70
CA GLY A 890 42.82 -32.11 29.60
C GLY A 890 41.51 -31.80 28.85
N ARG A 891 41.55 -31.74 27.50
CA ARG A 891 40.43 -31.35 26.62
C ARG A 891 40.06 -32.44 25.60
N ASN A 892 38.82 -32.39 25.08
CA ASN A 892 38.34 -33.29 24.02
C ASN A 892 38.80 -32.81 22.62
N VAL A 893 39.19 -33.72 21.72
CA VAL A 893 39.71 -33.45 20.35
C VAL A 893 38.81 -34.07 19.26
N SER A 894 38.56 -33.38 18.12
CA SER A 894 37.74 -33.87 16.99
C SER A 894 38.55 -33.96 15.68
N VAL A 895 38.35 -34.99 14.84
CA VAL A 895 39.19 -35.30 13.66
C VAL A 895 38.34 -35.63 12.41
N PRO A 896 38.22 -34.72 11.42
CA PRO A 896 37.53 -34.98 10.15
C PRO A 896 38.40 -35.74 9.12
N PHE A 897 37.77 -36.37 8.12
CA PHE A 897 38.42 -37.05 6.99
C PHE A 897 37.51 -37.17 5.73
N THR A 898 38.09 -37.51 4.57
CA THR A 898 37.42 -37.75 3.26
C THR A 898 38.00 -38.96 2.52
N VAL A 899 37.28 -39.53 1.55
CA VAL A 899 37.83 -40.55 0.63
C VAL A 899 38.38 -39.89 -0.64
N ASN A 900 39.61 -40.24 -1.02
CA ASN A 900 40.33 -39.69 -2.17
C ASN A 900 39.74 -40.18 -3.52
N VAL A 901 39.76 -39.31 -4.52
CA VAL A 901 39.29 -39.61 -5.89
C VAL A 901 40.13 -40.64 -6.65
N ALA A 902 41.35 -40.92 -6.19
CA ALA A 902 42.22 -41.95 -6.75
C ALA A 902 41.92 -43.37 -6.20
N ALA A 903 40.98 -43.49 -5.25
CA ALA A 903 40.43 -44.77 -4.84
C ALA A 903 39.76 -45.45 -6.04
N THR A 904 39.99 -46.75 -6.19
CA THR A 904 39.36 -47.54 -7.27
C THR A 904 38.09 -48.22 -6.80
N ALA A 905 38.02 -48.58 -5.51
CA ALA A 905 36.81 -49.10 -4.90
C ALA A 905 35.76 -48.00 -4.75
N THR A 906 34.52 -48.34 -5.05
CA THR A 906 33.35 -47.48 -5.03
C THR A 906 32.49 -47.72 -3.79
N VAL A 907 31.84 -46.65 -3.33
CA VAL A 907 31.00 -46.71 -2.12
C VAL A 907 29.73 -47.50 -2.44
N THR A 908 29.26 -48.31 -1.48
CA THR A 908 28.09 -49.20 -1.53
C THR A 908 28.21 -50.46 -2.37
N ASN A 909 28.99 -50.44 -3.45
CA ASN A 909 29.35 -51.65 -4.17
C ASN A 909 30.45 -52.38 -3.41
N ASP A 910 31.55 -51.69 -3.06
CA ASP A 910 32.76 -52.36 -2.56
C ASP A 910 32.98 -52.10 -1.05
N TYR A 911 32.49 -50.97 -0.52
CA TYR A 911 32.59 -50.66 0.93
C TYR A 911 31.60 -49.59 1.46
N THR A 912 31.51 -49.50 2.79
CA THR A 912 30.97 -48.37 3.56
C THR A 912 32.01 -47.88 4.58
N ILE A 913 31.92 -46.64 5.09
CA ILE A 913 32.91 -46.07 6.03
C ILE A 913 32.21 -45.27 7.13
N THR A 914 32.85 -45.20 8.31
CA THR A 914 32.41 -44.38 9.45
C THR A 914 32.16 -42.94 9.00
N ALA A 915 31.15 -42.29 9.57
CA ALA A 915 30.90 -40.88 9.29
C ALA A 915 32.04 -40.01 9.84
N SER A 916 32.50 -39.08 9.02
CA SER A 916 33.46 -38.03 9.41
C SER A 916 32.71 -36.90 10.13
N PRO A 917 33.23 -36.31 11.24
CA PRO A 917 34.50 -36.60 11.96
C PRO A 917 34.41 -37.62 13.13
N ILE A 918 35.56 -38.07 13.68
CA ILE A 918 35.69 -38.85 14.95
C ILE A 918 36.15 -37.98 16.15
N ASN A 919 35.95 -38.40 17.42
CA ASN A 919 36.33 -37.62 18.62
C ASN A 919 37.18 -38.42 19.64
N ILE A 920 38.25 -37.83 20.19
CA ILE A 920 39.10 -38.33 21.29
C ILE A 920 38.77 -37.56 22.58
N ALA A 921 38.49 -38.22 23.71
CA ALA A 921 38.10 -37.56 24.96
C ALA A 921 39.29 -37.06 25.80
N ALA A 922 39.08 -36.07 26.67
CA ALA A 922 40.06 -35.55 27.64
C ALA A 922 40.66 -36.66 28.49
N GLY A 923 41.97 -36.59 28.72
CA GLY A 923 42.73 -37.65 29.39
C GLY A 923 42.99 -38.89 28.52
N GLN A 924 42.42 -39.00 27.30
CA GLN A 924 42.65 -40.10 26.36
C GLN A 924 43.58 -39.68 25.22
N SER A 925 44.12 -40.67 24.50
CA SER A 925 45.16 -40.41 23.48
C SER A 925 44.79 -40.80 22.04
N SER A 926 43.69 -41.51 21.76
CA SER A 926 43.40 -42.02 20.40
C SER A 926 41.94 -42.41 20.13
N GLN A 927 41.53 -42.51 18.85
CA GLN A 927 40.22 -43.00 18.38
C GLN A 927 40.29 -43.60 16.95
N ASP A 928 39.43 -44.57 16.62
CA ASP A 928 39.43 -45.32 15.34
C ASP A 928 38.34 -44.87 14.33
N ILE A 929 38.64 -44.99 13.02
CA ILE A 929 37.72 -44.95 11.85
C ILE A 929 37.52 -46.37 11.33
N THR A 930 36.28 -46.80 11.09
CA THR A 930 35.97 -48.14 10.55
C THR A 930 35.53 -48.10 9.09
N VAL A 931 36.14 -48.92 8.23
CA VAL A 931 35.77 -49.21 6.83
C VAL A 931 35.16 -50.62 6.79
N THR A 932 33.95 -50.79 6.27
CA THR A 932 33.30 -52.10 6.13
C THR A 932 33.23 -52.48 4.66
N VAL A 933 33.96 -53.52 4.26
CA VAL A 933 34.04 -54.06 2.90
C VAL A 933 32.82 -54.94 2.61
N VAL A 934 32.35 -54.91 1.36
CA VAL A 934 31.26 -55.73 0.82
C VAL A 934 31.87 -56.90 0.04
N ASP A 935 31.30 -58.10 0.20
CA ASP A 935 31.73 -59.35 -0.46
C ASP A 935 30.64 -59.69 -1.48
N ASP A 936 31.01 -59.85 -2.75
CA ASP A 936 30.08 -60.26 -3.81
C ASP A 936 30.46 -61.61 -4.43
N GLY A 937 30.16 -61.84 -5.70
CA GLY A 937 30.41 -63.12 -6.37
C GLY A 937 31.00 -62.96 -7.77
N ASP A 938 31.42 -61.74 -8.11
CA ASP A 938 32.00 -61.39 -9.41
C ASP A 938 33.52 -61.54 -9.30
N ALA A 939 34.19 -62.03 -10.35
CA ALA A 939 35.65 -62.17 -10.31
C ALA A 939 36.32 -60.87 -10.78
N GLU A 940 36.95 -60.14 -9.87
CA GLU A 940 37.49 -58.79 -10.10
C GLU A 940 39.01 -58.64 -9.86
N SER A 941 39.54 -57.45 -10.14
CA SER A 941 40.93 -57.05 -9.80
C SER A 941 40.98 -56.35 -8.45
N ASN A 942 42.08 -56.51 -7.69
CA ASN A 942 42.24 -55.82 -6.40
C ASN A 942 41.98 -54.31 -6.48
N GLU A 943 41.20 -53.80 -5.53
CA GLU A 943 40.78 -52.40 -5.46
C GLU A 943 41.31 -51.66 -4.23
N THR A 944 41.10 -50.34 -4.15
CA THR A 944 41.61 -49.50 -3.05
C THR A 944 40.62 -48.47 -2.53
N VAL A 945 40.60 -48.28 -1.21
CA VAL A 945 39.96 -47.15 -0.51
C VAL A 945 41.06 -46.28 0.10
N ILE A 946 41.09 -44.98 -0.22
CA ILE A 946 42.14 -44.06 0.27
C ILE A 946 41.48 -42.99 1.12
N VAL A 947 41.85 -42.88 2.40
CA VAL A 947 41.29 -41.94 3.38
C VAL A 947 42.29 -40.82 3.69
N ASP A 948 41.88 -39.57 3.49
CA ASP A 948 42.65 -38.37 3.79
C ASP A 948 42.08 -37.62 5.01
N MET A 949 42.92 -37.31 6.00
CA MET A 949 42.58 -36.56 7.22
C MET A 949 42.39 -35.07 6.92
N GLY A 950 41.29 -34.50 7.41
CA GLY A 950 41.04 -33.06 7.47
C GLY A 950 41.57 -32.42 8.77
N ALA A 951 41.41 -31.10 8.93
CA ALA A 951 41.95 -30.37 10.08
C ALA A 951 41.22 -30.69 11.42
N PRO A 952 41.91 -31.20 12.46
CA PRO A 952 41.32 -31.46 13.78
C PRO A 952 40.97 -30.20 14.58
N THR A 953 40.15 -30.33 15.63
CA THR A 953 39.89 -29.27 16.63
C THR A 953 40.52 -29.62 17.98
N ASN A 954 41.09 -28.63 18.68
CA ASN A 954 41.90 -28.81 19.90
C ASN A 954 43.13 -29.72 19.72
N ALA A 955 43.56 -29.90 18.47
CA ALA A 955 44.81 -30.54 18.11
C ALA A 955 45.21 -30.11 16.69
N ASP A 956 46.50 -30.20 16.39
CA ASP A 956 47.05 -29.97 15.05
C ASP A 956 47.24 -31.28 14.28
N GLN A 957 47.40 -31.23 12.94
CA GLN A 957 47.72 -32.43 12.15
C GLN A 957 49.18 -32.88 12.32
N GLY A 958 49.37 -34.18 12.47
CA GLY A 958 50.67 -34.85 12.56
C GLY A 958 51.21 -35.33 11.20
N ALA A 959 52.18 -36.23 11.25
CA ALA A 959 52.97 -36.60 10.07
C ALA A 959 52.24 -37.48 9.04
N THR A 960 51.40 -38.42 9.48
CA THR A 960 50.69 -39.34 8.57
C THR A 960 49.22 -38.97 8.52
N THR A 961 48.79 -38.39 7.39
CA THR A 961 47.43 -37.87 7.18
C THR A 961 46.65 -38.63 6.11
N THR A 962 47.26 -39.59 5.43
CA THR A 962 46.62 -40.41 4.39
C THR A 962 46.79 -41.89 4.72
N HIS A 963 45.72 -42.67 4.57
CA HIS A 963 45.72 -44.11 4.76
C HIS A 963 45.08 -44.83 3.57
N THR A 964 45.75 -45.84 3.01
CA THR A 964 45.21 -46.65 1.89
C THR A 964 44.86 -48.06 2.32
N VAL A 965 43.62 -48.47 2.13
CA VAL A 965 43.14 -49.86 2.24
C VAL A 965 43.13 -50.50 0.86
N THR A 966 43.70 -51.70 0.70
CA THR A 966 43.60 -52.51 -0.53
C THR A 966 42.71 -53.74 -0.30
N ILE A 967 41.63 -53.84 -1.07
CA ILE A 967 40.67 -54.96 -1.06
C ILE A 967 41.11 -55.98 -2.13
N THR A 968 41.17 -57.26 -1.77
CA THR A 968 41.57 -58.33 -2.70
C THR A 968 40.42 -59.31 -2.93
N ASP A 969 40.14 -59.60 -4.19
CA ASP A 969 39.10 -60.50 -4.69
C ASP A 969 39.30 -61.97 -4.24
N ASN A 970 38.20 -62.68 -3.99
CA ASN A 970 38.21 -64.07 -3.53
C ASN A 970 37.44 -65.08 -4.40
N ASP A 971 36.91 -64.67 -5.56
CA ASP A 971 36.17 -65.53 -6.49
C ASP A 971 37.07 -66.22 -7.54
N SER A 972 36.64 -67.38 -8.06
CA SER A 972 37.47 -68.24 -8.93
C SER A 972 36.89 -68.44 -10.33
N VAL A 973 37.67 -68.09 -11.36
CA VAL A 973 37.30 -68.25 -12.78
C VAL A 973 37.23 -69.72 -13.26
N GLY A 974 36.23 -70.07 -14.10
CA GLY A 974 36.00 -71.44 -14.62
C GLY A 974 34.96 -71.55 -15.76
N PHE A 975 34.86 -72.73 -16.40
CA PHE A 975 33.81 -73.05 -17.40
C PHE A 975 33.46 -74.56 -17.43
N THR A 976 32.22 -74.86 -17.82
CA THR A 976 31.65 -76.21 -17.88
C THR A 976 31.24 -76.60 -19.31
N VAL A 977 31.50 -77.85 -19.73
CA VAL A 977 31.10 -78.42 -21.04
C VAL A 977 30.13 -79.59 -20.85
N THR A 978 29.01 -79.59 -21.58
CA THR A 978 27.94 -80.62 -21.51
C THR A 978 27.66 -81.22 -22.89
N GLU A 979 27.96 -82.51 -23.08
CA GLU A 979 27.75 -83.21 -24.36
C GLU A 979 26.33 -83.81 -24.48
N SER A 980 25.74 -83.81 -25.69
CA SER A 980 24.46 -84.48 -25.96
C SER A 980 24.57 -85.98 -25.68
N SER A 981 23.65 -86.51 -24.87
CA SER A 981 23.62 -87.93 -24.47
C SER A 981 24.91 -88.47 -23.82
N GLY A 982 25.81 -87.60 -23.35
CA GLY A 982 27.03 -87.94 -22.61
C GLY A 982 28.25 -88.32 -23.45
N SER A 983 28.19 -88.17 -24.77
CA SER A 983 29.35 -88.24 -25.67
C SER A 983 28.94 -87.69 -27.02
N THR A 984 29.77 -86.83 -27.62
CA THR A 984 29.51 -86.33 -28.98
C THR A 984 29.94 -87.37 -30.04
N VAL A 985 29.00 -87.91 -30.81
CA VAL A 985 29.22 -89.00 -31.78
C VAL A 985 28.52 -88.73 -33.11
N VAL A 986 29.28 -88.78 -34.22
CA VAL A 986 28.77 -88.50 -35.58
C VAL A 986 29.04 -89.67 -36.53
N ALA A 987 28.14 -89.93 -37.50
CA ALA A 987 28.19 -91.07 -38.42
C ALA A 987 28.50 -90.68 -39.87
N GLU A 988 29.35 -91.47 -40.55
CA GLU A 988 30.04 -91.16 -41.83
C GLU A 988 29.16 -90.82 -43.06
N ASN A 989 27.84 -91.03 -43.01
CA ASN A 989 26.96 -90.86 -44.18
C ASN A 989 25.81 -89.85 -44.01
N SER A 990 25.71 -89.11 -42.87
CA SER A 990 24.88 -87.89 -42.64
C SER A 990 24.46 -87.64 -41.16
N GLY A 991 25.31 -87.94 -40.16
CA GLY A 991 24.98 -87.62 -38.76
C GLY A 991 25.35 -86.17 -38.37
N THR A 992 24.75 -85.64 -37.30
CA THR A 992 25.22 -84.46 -36.56
C THR A 992 25.01 -84.70 -35.07
N ASP A 993 25.85 -84.14 -34.20
CA ASP A 993 25.68 -84.20 -32.73
C ASP A 993 26.16 -82.90 -32.06
N THR A 994 25.87 -82.65 -30.77
CA THR A 994 26.10 -81.32 -30.16
C THR A 994 26.72 -81.33 -28.76
N PHE A 995 27.36 -80.24 -28.33
CA PHE A 995 27.70 -80.01 -26.91
C PHE A 995 27.55 -78.52 -26.53
N ASP A 996 27.20 -78.23 -25.29
CA ASP A 996 27.04 -76.88 -24.73
C ASP A 996 28.24 -76.48 -23.85
N VAL A 997 28.62 -75.21 -23.87
CA VAL A 997 29.63 -74.64 -22.96
C VAL A 997 29.06 -73.43 -22.21
N VAL A 998 29.38 -73.26 -20.93
CA VAL A 998 28.94 -72.13 -20.08
C VAL A 998 30.04 -71.72 -19.09
N LEU A 999 30.13 -70.45 -18.67
CA LEU A 999 31.08 -70.03 -17.62
C LEU A 999 30.55 -70.32 -16.21
N ASP A 1000 31.45 -70.48 -15.23
CA ASP A 1000 31.11 -70.81 -13.84
C ASP A 1000 30.88 -69.57 -12.94
N VAL A 1001 31.42 -68.40 -13.32
CA VAL A 1001 31.31 -67.10 -12.62
C VAL A 1001 31.13 -65.97 -13.64
N GLU A 1002 30.47 -64.88 -13.24
CA GLU A 1002 30.33 -63.67 -14.05
C GLU A 1002 31.72 -63.06 -14.33
N PRO A 1003 32.11 -62.84 -15.59
CA PRO A 1003 33.41 -62.25 -15.89
C PRO A 1003 33.33 -60.72 -15.93
N ASP A 1004 34.39 -60.04 -15.50
CA ASP A 1004 34.55 -58.58 -15.61
C ASP A 1004 34.63 -58.06 -17.07
N SER A 1005 34.85 -58.96 -18.03
CA SER A 1005 35.07 -58.67 -19.45
C SER A 1005 34.79 -59.88 -20.34
N ASP A 1006 34.63 -59.65 -21.65
CA ASP A 1006 34.29 -60.73 -22.60
C ASP A 1006 35.34 -61.86 -22.61
N VAL A 1007 34.90 -63.08 -22.31
CA VAL A 1007 35.72 -64.30 -22.36
C VAL A 1007 35.49 -65.02 -23.69
N VAL A 1008 36.56 -65.28 -24.45
CA VAL A 1008 36.49 -65.98 -25.74
C VAL A 1008 37.15 -67.35 -25.66
N LEU A 1009 36.36 -68.41 -25.81
CA LEU A 1009 36.84 -69.79 -25.92
C LEU A 1009 36.97 -70.18 -27.39
N THR A 1010 38.07 -70.84 -27.76
CA THR A 1010 38.28 -71.34 -29.13
C THR A 1010 37.90 -72.82 -29.21
N VAL A 1011 37.15 -73.19 -30.25
CA VAL A 1011 36.70 -74.57 -30.49
C VAL A 1011 37.30 -75.04 -31.81
N THR A 1012 38.02 -76.16 -31.79
CA THR A 1012 38.71 -76.70 -32.97
C THR A 1012 38.51 -78.20 -33.10
N SER A 1013 38.23 -78.68 -34.31
CA SER A 1013 38.34 -80.11 -34.62
C SER A 1013 39.79 -80.42 -35.01
N LEU A 1014 40.37 -81.46 -34.40
CA LEU A 1014 41.74 -81.89 -34.72
C LEU A 1014 41.81 -82.82 -35.93
N ALA A 1015 40.66 -83.25 -36.46
CA ALA A 1015 40.54 -84.15 -37.59
C ALA A 1015 39.41 -83.67 -38.53
N GLU A 1016 39.57 -82.49 -39.12
CA GLU A 1016 38.55 -81.82 -39.94
C GLU A 1016 38.10 -82.61 -41.18
N ALA A 1017 38.90 -83.58 -41.64
CA ALA A 1017 38.51 -84.49 -42.70
C ALA A 1017 37.47 -85.54 -42.25
N GLU A 1018 37.39 -85.79 -40.94
CA GLU A 1018 36.53 -86.81 -40.31
C GLU A 1018 35.32 -86.18 -39.60
N ALA A 1019 35.50 -85.03 -38.94
CA ALA A 1019 34.42 -84.29 -38.27
C ALA A 1019 34.71 -82.80 -38.22
N THR A 1020 33.70 -81.98 -38.44
CA THR A 1020 33.77 -80.52 -38.40
C THR A 1020 32.89 -79.94 -37.30
N VAL A 1021 33.26 -78.77 -36.76
CA VAL A 1021 32.43 -78.00 -35.81
C VAL A 1021 31.84 -76.79 -36.52
N ASP A 1022 30.60 -76.44 -36.19
CA ASP A 1022 29.90 -75.29 -36.78
C ASP A 1022 30.43 -73.94 -36.26
N LYS A 1023 30.96 -73.93 -35.04
CA LYS A 1023 31.51 -72.74 -34.38
C LYS A 1023 32.99 -72.92 -34.08
N ALA A 1024 33.80 -71.97 -34.52
CA ALA A 1024 35.24 -71.92 -34.23
C ALA A 1024 35.55 -71.22 -32.90
N THR A 1025 34.61 -70.43 -32.36
CA THR A 1025 34.76 -69.68 -31.11
C THR A 1025 33.42 -69.55 -30.39
N LEU A 1026 33.46 -69.47 -29.06
CA LEU A 1026 32.35 -69.11 -28.18
C LEU A 1026 32.75 -67.85 -27.41
N THR A 1027 31.89 -66.83 -27.40
CA THR A 1027 32.15 -65.56 -26.70
C THR A 1027 31.11 -65.39 -25.60
N PHE A 1028 31.58 -65.39 -24.36
CA PHE A 1028 30.79 -65.14 -23.17
C PHE A 1028 31.03 -63.69 -22.73
N THR A 1029 29.96 -62.93 -22.58
CA THR A 1029 29.94 -61.56 -22.08
C THR A 1029 29.22 -61.56 -20.73
N ILE A 1030 29.31 -60.46 -19.99
CA ILE A 1030 28.50 -60.20 -18.79
C ILE A 1030 27.00 -60.52 -19.01
N GLY A 1031 26.48 -60.32 -20.22
CA GLY A 1031 25.05 -60.54 -20.51
C GLY A 1031 24.67 -61.97 -20.89
N ASN A 1032 25.62 -62.89 -21.06
CA ASN A 1032 25.32 -64.26 -21.51
C ASN A 1032 26.24 -65.35 -20.92
N TRP A 1033 27.08 -65.02 -19.94
CA TRP A 1033 28.09 -65.93 -19.36
C TRP A 1033 27.47 -67.22 -18.79
N ASP A 1034 26.28 -67.09 -18.22
CA ASP A 1034 25.48 -68.13 -17.57
C ASP A 1034 24.62 -68.96 -18.54
N THR A 1035 24.65 -68.59 -19.83
CA THR A 1035 23.82 -69.20 -20.86
C THR A 1035 24.65 -70.15 -21.73
N GLY A 1036 24.30 -71.43 -21.69
CA GLY A 1036 24.99 -72.47 -22.47
C GLY A 1036 24.99 -72.19 -23.98
N GLN A 1037 26.18 -72.18 -24.59
CA GLN A 1037 26.33 -72.02 -26.04
C GLN A 1037 26.60 -73.37 -26.72
N THR A 1038 25.65 -73.78 -27.56
CA THR A 1038 25.72 -75.06 -28.30
C THR A 1038 26.67 -75.03 -29.47
N VAL A 1039 27.55 -76.02 -29.58
CA VAL A 1039 28.37 -76.34 -30.75
C VAL A 1039 27.83 -77.61 -31.39
N THR A 1040 27.68 -77.61 -32.71
CA THR A 1040 27.27 -78.77 -33.51
C THR A 1040 28.47 -79.36 -34.23
N VAL A 1041 28.65 -80.67 -34.09
CA VAL A 1041 29.66 -81.49 -34.77
C VAL A 1041 29.00 -82.27 -35.91
N THR A 1042 29.59 -82.27 -37.11
CA THR A 1042 29.09 -82.93 -38.34
C THR A 1042 30.17 -83.75 -39.03
#